data_AF-A0AAJ8DRP0-F1
#
_entry.id   AF-A0AAJ8DRP0-F1
#
_cell.length_a   1.000
_cell.length_b   1.000
_cell.length_c   1.000
_cell.angle_alpha   90.00
_cell.angle_beta   90.00
_cell.angle_gamma   90.00
#
_symmetry.space_group_name_H-M   'P 1'
#
loop_
_entity.id
_entity.type
_entity.pdbx_description
1 polymer ?
#
loop_
_entity_poly.entity_id
_entity_poly.type
_entity_poly.pdbx_seq_one_letter_code
_entity_poly.pdbx_strand_id
1 'polypeptide(L)'
;MVEEYAGSKGKFPPVKRREKRSLYVATIEKAHSLVNSLIETNRLDNLGLVVVDELHMLGDGSRGAIIEMTLAKVLYMSKKTQIIGMSATLGNIRDLQTFLKAENYTNDFRPVQLKEYVKLNDTIYEVDPKEEDCFRFSRLLNFKYSSAMQKIDPDHIIALVTEVIPTHSCLVFCPTKKNCENVAGMICKYLKEEFLQHRQAEKAVLLRELRDSGNGSVCPVLRRTVPYGLAYHHSGLTSEERKLVEEAYSSGVLCLLTCTSTLAAGINLPARRVILRSPYVATDFLKRSQYKQMVGRAGRAGIDTVGESILILQSKDRNMAQTLVCSPMENCYSNLMHDDGKGITSLILSLIGLNVTSSSEQLRDFLRGTLLFVQQQQLCAEQSLWEVVQQKVDLLKDKDLITVTPDAQTLQVTKLGRATYKGSVDLTHSDVLYRDLSRGLEGLLLNSCLHLVYLVTPYDMISQCKPDWRIYFRQFTLLSAAEQKMSAAVGVPESFVARKAAGQTGEKRKKTQRQNGMFQSGSLMKSWSSFQGVDMEAVRRMYLALVLFSLLKETNLWSVADRFQLSRGFVQTLLSSSSAFCSCVLHFTEELEEFWPFKALLTELTRRLSYCVKAELIPLMEVVGVMESRAKQLYNSGYKTLTHLANADPAVLSRTIENLYRKQASQIVASAKMLLNEKAAALQEEVDELLTVPSDLPTTPNTQQLT
;
A
#
# COMPACT_ATOMS: atom_id res chain seq x y z
N MET A 1 12.29 -18.02 -14.63
CA MET A 1 12.58 -16.56 -14.64
C MET A 1 11.62 -15.89 -13.69
N VAL A 2 12.05 -14.88 -12.92
CA VAL A 2 11.19 -14.22 -11.91
C VAL A 2 10.90 -12.80 -12.37
N GLU A 3 9.63 -12.44 -12.47
CA GLU A 3 9.16 -11.11 -12.85
C GLU A 3 8.35 -10.50 -11.70
N GLU A 4 8.64 -9.24 -11.37
CA GLU A 4 8.00 -8.51 -10.27
C GLU A 4 6.87 -7.62 -10.82
N TYR A 5 5.68 -7.77 -10.24
CA TYR A 5 4.46 -7.04 -10.58
C TYR A 5 4.00 -6.26 -9.34
N ALA A 6 4.62 -5.10 -9.10
CA ALA A 6 4.34 -4.25 -7.94
C ALA A 6 4.57 -2.77 -8.29
N GLY A 7 3.76 -1.87 -7.75
CA GLY A 7 3.86 -0.43 -8.03
C GLY A 7 3.73 -0.13 -9.54
N SER A 8 4.73 0.50 -10.14
CA SER A 8 4.80 0.76 -11.59
C SER A 8 5.43 -0.37 -12.41
N LYS A 9 5.93 -1.44 -11.76
CA LYS A 9 6.52 -2.60 -12.43
C LYS A 9 5.45 -3.58 -12.92
N GLY A 10 5.81 -4.36 -13.94
CA GLY A 10 4.97 -5.37 -14.58
C GLY A 10 4.37 -4.87 -15.90
N LYS A 11 4.49 -5.67 -16.96
CA LYS A 11 3.91 -5.39 -18.27
C LYS A 11 2.61 -6.18 -18.44
N PHE A 12 1.58 -5.51 -18.95
CA PHE A 12 0.29 -6.11 -19.29
C PHE A 12 0.03 -5.95 -20.80
N PRO A 13 -0.30 -7.04 -21.54
CA PRO A 13 -0.20 -8.44 -21.10
C PRO A 13 1.25 -8.88 -20.84
N PRO A 14 1.46 -9.94 -20.03
CA PRO A 14 2.79 -10.50 -19.83
C PRO A 14 3.34 -11.05 -21.15
N VAL A 15 4.64 -10.88 -21.39
CA VAL A 15 5.32 -11.31 -22.63
C VAL A 15 5.22 -12.83 -22.81
N LYS A 16 4.94 -13.30 -24.03
CA LYS A 16 4.78 -14.74 -24.32
C LYS A 16 6.16 -15.38 -24.56
N ARG A 17 6.66 -16.16 -23.61
CA ARG A 17 7.99 -16.79 -23.74
C ARG A 17 7.88 -18.24 -24.24
N ARG A 18 8.67 -18.61 -25.26
CA ARG A 18 8.58 -19.93 -25.93
C ARG A 18 9.13 -21.12 -25.13
N GLU A 19 10.14 -20.95 -24.27
CA GLU A 19 10.88 -22.10 -23.69
C GLU A 19 11.14 -22.06 -22.17
N LYS A 20 10.79 -20.98 -21.46
CA LYS A 20 11.11 -20.83 -20.02
C LYS A 20 9.86 -20.74 -19.17
N ARG A 21 9.84 -21.49 -18.06
CA ARG A 21 8.86 -21.31 -16.97
C ARG A 21 9.06 -19.91 -16.35
N SER A 22 7.99 -19.13 -16.30
CA SER A 22 7.93 -17.81 -15.66
C SER A 22 7.32 -17.92 -14.27
N LEU A 23 7.87 -17.19 -13.31
CA LEU A 23 7.32 -16.97 -11.98
C LEU A 23 6.98 -15.49 -11.86
N TYR A 24 5.70 -15.18 -11.67
CA TYR A 24 5.24 -13.82 -11.43
C TYR A 24 5.06 -13.62 -9.92
N VAL A 25 5.74 -12.63 -9.34
CA VAL A 25 5.54 -12.21 -7.95
C VAL A 25 4.78 -10.90 -7.98
N ALA A 26 3.52 -10.92 -7.56
CA ALA A 26 2.60 -9.79 -7.72
C ALA A 26 1.94 -9.39 -6.40
N THR A 27 1.65 -8.09 -6.23
CA THR A 27 0.70 -7.64 -5.20
C THR A 27 -0.72 -8.08 -5.57
N ILE A 28 -1.65 -8.02 -4.62
CA ILE A 28 -3.06 -8.45 -4.82
C ILE A 28 -3.69 -7.77 -6.05
N GLU A 29 -3.53 -6.45 -6.15
CA GLU A 29 -4.11 -5.65 -7.23
C GLU A 29 -3.45 -5.96 -8.59
N LYS A 30 -2.12 -6.14 -8.60
CA LYS A 30 -1.39 -6.46 -9.83
C LYS A 30 -1.64 -7.90 -10.29
N ALA A 31 -1.82 -8.84 -9.36
CA ALA A 31 -2.23 -10.21 -9.67
C ALA A 31 -3.63 -10.22 -10.31
N HIS A 32 -4.55 -9.40 -9.80
CA HIS A 32 -5.86 -9.22 -10.39
C HIS A 32 -5.78 -8.70 -11.84
N SER A 33 -5.02 -7.62 -12.06
CA SER A 33 -4.80 -7.08 -13.42
C SER A 33 -4.11 -8.10 -14.34
N LEU A 34 -3.18 -8.91 -13.82
CA LEU A 34 -2.48 -9.94 -14.58
C LEU A 34 -3.45 -11.03 -15.05
N VAL A 35 -4.30 -11.52 -14.15
CA VAL A 35 -5.34 -12.51 -14.48
C VAL A 35 -6.33 -11.94 -15.49
N ASN A 36 -6.79 -10.70 -15.32
CA ASN A 36 -7.69 -10.04 -16.27
C ASN A 36 -7.04 -9.96 -17.67
N SER A 37 -5.79 -9.51 -17.75
CA SER A 37 -5.07 -9.41 -19.02
C SER A 37 -4.82 -10.78 -19.69
N LEU A 38 -4.58 -11.82 -18.90
CA LEU A 38 -4.48 -13.19 -19.41
C LEU A 38 -5.83 -13.73 -19.91
N ILE A 39 -6.95 -13.32 -19.31
CA ILE A 39 -8.30 -13.63 -19.81
C ILE A 39 -8.54 -12.92 -21.15
N GLU A 40 -8.26 -11.61 -21.23
CA GLU A 40 -8.45 -10.82 -22.47
C GLU A 40 -7.65 -11.38 -23.65
N THR A 41 -6.44 -11.86 -23.38
CA THR A 41 -5.55 -12.42 -24.40
C THR A 41 -5.77 -13.91 -24.66
N ASN A 42 -6.79 -14.54 -24.06
CA ASN A 42 -7.08 -15.97 -24.15
C ASN A 42 -5.86 -16.85 -23.77
N ARG A 43 -5.12 -16.42 -22.75
CA ARG A 43 -3.85 -17.03 -22.29
C ARG A 43 -3.89 -17.54 -20.86
N LEU A 44 -5.05 -17.50 -20.19
CA LEU A 44 -5.17 -17.95 -18.80
C LEU A 44 -4.79 -19.42 -18.61
N ASP A 45 -5.05 -20.28 -19.61
CA ASP A 45 -4.67 -21.70 -19.58
C ASP A 45 -3.15 -21.95 -19.47
N ASN A 46 -2.32 -20.93 -19.73
CA ASN A 46 -0.87 -21.02 -19.53
C ASN A 46 -0.47 -20.90 -18.05
N LEU A 47 -1.39 -20.50 -17.16
CA LEU A 47 -1.16 -20.34 -15.74
C LEU A 47 -1.26 -21.70 -15.04
N GLY A 48 -0.12 -22.32 -14.73
CA GLY A 48 -0.10 -23.66 -14.11
C GLY A 48 -0.39 -23.68 -12.60
N LEU A 49 0.03 -22.63 -11.87
CA LEU A 49 -0.04 -22.58 -10.41
C LEU A 49 -0.26 -21.14 -9.92
N VAL A 50 -1.15 -20.97 -8.96
CA VAL A 50 -1.36 -19.74 -8.19
C VAL A 50 -1.09 -20.04 -6.72
N VAL A 51 -0.15 -19.31 -6.12
CA VAL A 51 0.13 -19.38 -4.68
C VAL A 51 -0.35 -18.09 -4.03
N VAL A 52 -1.24 -18.20 -3.05
CA VAL A 52 -1.73 -17.07 -2.24
C VAL A 52 -1.15 -17.20 -0.86
N ASP A 53 -0.17 -16.36 -0.56
CA ASP A 53 0.33 -16.19 0.79
C ASP A 53 -0.65 -15.32 1.61
N GLU A 54 -0.72 -15.55 2.91
CA GLU A 54 -1.62 -14.86 3.84
C GLU A 54 -3.11 -14.88 3.40
N LEU A 55 -3.62 -16.03 2.96
CA LEU A 55 -4.98 -16.23 2.44
C LEU A 55 -6.08 -15.73 3.39
N HIS A 56 -5.86 -15.67 4.71
CA HIS A 56 -6.79 -15.04 5.65
C HIS A 56 -7.13 -13.57 5.33
N MET A 57 -6.29 -12.89 4.54
CA MET A 57 -6.59 -11.55 4.01
C MET A 57 -7.82 -11.51 3.10
N LEU A 58 -8.34 -12.66 2.67
CA LEU A 58 -9.66 -12.75 2.02
C LEU A 58 -10.76 -12.16 2.92
N GLY A 59 -10.61 -12.28 4.24
CA GLY A 59 -11.47 -11.65 5.24
C GLY A 59 -11.25 -10.15 5.47
N ASP A 60 -10.31 -9.49 4.76
CA ASP A 60 -9.91 -8.09 5.00
C ASP A 60 -10.43 -7.11 3.94
N GLY A 61 -11.67 -6.63 4.11
CA GLY A 61 -12.24 -5.48 3.41
C GLY A 61 -12.10 -5.53 1.88
N SER A 62 -11.72 -4.40 1.27
CA SER A 62 -11.61 -4.27 -0.19
C SER A 62 -10.56 -5.19 -0.83
N ARG A 63 -9.43 -5.43 -0.15
CA ARG A 63 -8.39 -6.34 -0.67
C ARG A 63 -8.86 -7.78 -0.66
N GLY A 64 -9.62 -8.17 0.37
CA GLY A 64 -10.26 -9.49 0.43
C GLY A 64 -11.20 -9.75 -0.74
N ALA A 65 -12.00 -8.75 -1.11
CA ALA A 65 -12.85 -8.80 -2.30
C ALA A 65 -12.03 -9.06 -3.58
N ILE A 66 -10.91 -8.35 -3.77
CA ILE A 66 -10.04 -8.52 -4.96
C ILE A 66 -9.44 -9.94 -5.02
N ILE A 67 -9.00 -10.50 -3.88
CA ILE A 67 -8.50 -11.88 -3.82
C ILE A 67 -9.59 -12.85 -4.28
N GLU A 68 -10.79 -12.74 -3.69
CA GLU A 68 -11.92 -13.59 -4.04
C GLU A 68 -12.30 -13.48 -5.53
N MET A 69 -12.40 -12.26 -6.06
CA MET A 69 -12.67 -12.01 -7.48
C MET A 69 -11.64 -12.68 -8.39
N THR A 70 -10.36 -12.61 -8.01
CA THR A 70 -9.25 -13.17 -8.79
C THR A 70 -9.31 -14.69 -8.79
N LEU A 71 -9.45 -15.32 -7.62
CA LEU A 71 -9.50 -16.77 -7.48
C LEU A 71 -10.75 -17.36 -8.12
N ALA A 72 -11.91 -16.72 -7.97
CA ALA A 72 -13.16 -17.14 -8.61
C ALA A 72 -13.02 -17.15 -10.16
N LYS A 73 -12.40 -16.11 -10.74
CA LYS A 73 -12.11 -16.07 -12.19
C LYS A 73 -11.21 -17.21 -12.64
N VAL A 74 -10.12 -17.47 -11.90
CA VAL A 74 -9.20 -18.57 -12.20
C VAL A 74 -9.92 -19.91 -12.14
N LEU A 75 -10.68 -20.18 -11.07
CA LEU A 75 -11.43 -21.42 -10.89
C LEU A 75 -12.52 -21.64 -11.94
N TYR A 76 -13.14 -20.56 -12.41
CA TYR A 76 -14.19 -20.64 -13.44
C TYR A 76 -13.62 -20.87 -14.83
N MET A 77 -12.56 -20.13 -15.20
CA MET A 77 -12.02 -20.09 -16.55
C MET A 77 -10.96 -21.17 -16.83
N SER A 78 -10.19 -21.59 -15.83
CA SER A 78 -9.10 -22.55 -16.00
C SER A 78 -9.35 -23.83 -15.20
N LYS A 79 -9.38 -24.96 -15.91
CA LYS A 79 -9.49 -26.30 -15.29
C LYS A 79 -8.13 -26.89 -14.90
N LYS A 80 -7.02 -26.30 -15.35
CA LYS A 80 -5.66 -26.84 -15.20
C LYS A 80 -4.86 -26.15 -14.10
N THR A 81 -5.26 -24.95 -13.69
CA THR A 81 -4.51 -24.15 -12.71
C THR A 81 -4.68 -24.72 -11.31
N GLN A 82 -3.57 -25.07 -10.66
CA GLN A 82 -3.56 -25.43 -9.24
C GLN A 82 -3.57 -24.16 -8.38
N ILE A 83 -4.29 -24.17 -7.26
CA ILE A 83 -4.29 -23.08 -6.27
C ILE A 83 -3.76 -23.63 -4.94
N ILE A 84 -2.80 -22.92 -4.34
CA ILE A 84 -2.27 -23.21 -3.00
C ILE A 84 -2.43 -21.95 -2.15
N GLY A 85 -3.19 -22.05 -1.05
CA GLY A 85 -3.36 -20.97 -0.07
C GLY A 85 -2.62 -21.28 1.22
N MET A 86 -1.86 -20.31 1.74
CA MET A 86 -1.18 -20.39 3.03
C MET A 86 -1.79 -19.34 3.97
N SER A 87 -2.08 -19.68 5.23
CA SER A 87 -2.80 -18.80 6.13
C SER A 87 -2.46 -19.06 7.60
N ALA A 88 -2.68 -18.05 8.45
CA ALA A 88 -2.90 -18.25 9.88
C ALA A 88 -4.14 -19.12 10.14
N THR A 89 -4.26 -19.66 11.36
CA THR A 89 -5.37 -20.55 11.75
C THR A 89 -6.71 -19.82 11.71
N LEU A 90 -7.69 -20.39 11.01
CA LEU A 90 -9.03 -19.84 10.78
C LEU A 90 -10.12 -20.75 11.36
N GLY A 91 -11.20 -20.16 11.88
CA GLY A 91 -12.31 -20.89 12.50
C GLY A 91 -13.22 -21.63 11.50
N ASN A 92 -13.39 -21.10 10.29
CA ASN A 92 -14.32 -21.62 9.27
C ASN A 92 -13.59 -22.17 8.02
N ILE A 93 -12.54 -22.96 8.22
CA ILE A 93 -11.73 -23.50 7.11
C ILE A 93 -12.55 -24.29 6.08
N ARG A 94 -13.67 -24.90 6.49
CA ARG A 94 -14.56 -25.66 5.61
C ARG A 94 -15.17 -24.82 4.49
N ASP A 95 -15.49 -23.56 4.76
CA ASP A 95 -16.02 -22.64 3.74
C ASP A 95 -14.97 -22.40 2.66
N LEU A 96 -13.71 -22.18 3.08
CA LEU A 96 -12.58 -21.99 2.17
C LEU A 96 -12.26 -23.26 1.37
N GLN A 97 -12.33 -24.45 1.98
CA GLN A 97 -12.17 -25.72 1.27
C GLN A 97 -13.24 -25.89 0.18
N THR A 98 -14.48 -25.50 0.48
CA THR A 98 -15.60 -25.56 -0.47
C THR A 98 -15.40 -24.58 -1.62
N PHE A 99 -15.04 -23.33 -1.31
CA PHE A 99 -14.77 -22.30 -2.31
C PHE A 99 -13.59 -22.66 -3.22
N LEU A 100 -12.45 -23.03 -2.64
CA LEU A 100 -11.22 -23.33 -3.38
C LEU A 100 -11.18 -24.75 -3.98
N LYS A 101 -12.14 -25.61 -3.61
CA LYS A 101 -12.15 -27.04 -3.94
C LYS A 101 -10.84 -27.72 -3.53
N ALA A 102 -10.39 -27.42 -2.31
CA ALA A 102 -9.05 -27.74 -1.84
C ALA A 102 -9.06 -28.61 -0.58
N GLU A 103 -8.03 -29.45 -0.45
CA GLU A 103 -7.70 -30.14 0.80
C GLU A 103 -7.10 -29.14 1.81
N ASN A 104 -7.21 -29.47 3.10
CA ASN A 104 -6.66 -28.66 4.18
C ASN A 104 -5.57 -29.44 4.93
N TYR A 105 -4.45 -28.76 5.18
CA TYR A 105 -3.41 -29.22 6.09
C TYR A 105 -3.25 -28.20 7.21
N THR A 106 -3.45 -28.63 8.46
CA THR A 106 -3.29 -27.78 9.65
C THR A 106 -2.41 -28.48 10.67
N ASN A 107 -1.54 -27.71 11.33
CA ASN A 107 -0.68 -28.17 12.41
C ASN A 107 -0.39 -26.99 13.36
N ASP A 108 -0.46 -27.22 14.66
CA ASP A 108 -0.18 -26.22 15.69
C ASP A 108 1.30 -26.16 16.09
N PHE A 109 2.16 -26.86 15.34
CA PHE A 109 3.60 -26.87 15.58
C PHE A 109 4.22 -25.48 15.43
N ARG A 110 4.86 -25.01 16.50
CA ARG A 110 5.71 -23.81 16.49
C ARG A 110 7.14 -24.17 16.89
N PRO A 111 8.17 -23.75 16.13
CA PRO A 111 9.57 -24.08 16.45
C PRO A 111 10.06 -23.56 17.80
N VAL A 112 9.52 -22.44 18.27
CA VAL A 112 9.87 -21.80 19.55
C VAL A 112 8.60 -21.60 20.37
N GLN A 113 8.59 -22.08 21.61
CA GLN A 113 7.45 -21.92 22.50
C GLN A 113 7.19 -20.43 22.75
N LEU A 114 5.93 -19.99 22.59
CA LEU A 114 5.48 -18.65 22.96
C LEU A 114 4.86 -18.68 24.35
N LYS A 115 5.34 -17.79 25.24
CA LYS A 115 4.70 -17.47 26.52
C LYS A 115 4.08 -16.09 26.43
N GLU A 116 2.76 -16.04 26.61
CA GLU A 116 1.99 -14.80 26.56
C GLU A 116 1.77 -14.29 27.99
N TYR A 117 2.04 -13.01 28.21
CA TYR A 117 1.89 -12.35 29.50
C TYR A 117 1.07 -11.06 29.38
N VAL A 118 0.43 -10.69 30.49
CA VAL A 118 -0.27 -9.42 30.67
C VAL A 118 0.31 -8.70 31.88
N LYS A 119 0.60 -7.40 31.74
CA LYS A 119 1.03 -6.53 32.85
C LYS A 119 -0.11 -5.63 33.28
N LEU A 120 -0.47 -5.70 34.57
CA LEU A 120 -1.39 -4.79 35.23
C LEU A 120 -0.66 -4.16 36.42
N ASN A 121 -0.49 -2.84 36.40
CA ASN A 121 0.35 -2.12 37.36
C ASN A 121 1.75 -2.75 37.41
N ASP A 122 2.18 -3.25 38.57
CA ASP A 122 3.48 -3.90 38.78
C ASP A 122 3.45 -5.42 38.71
N THR A 123 2.27 -6.01 38.46
CA THR A 123 2.11 -7.46 38.42
C THR A 123 2.07 -7.96 36.98
N ILE A 124 2.82 -9.04 36.72
CA ILE A 124 2.81 -9.77 35.46
C ILE A 124 2.05 -11.09 35.67
N TYR A 125 1.07 -11.32 34.81
CA TYR A 125 0.25 -12.52 34.74
C TYR A 125 0.59 -13.29 33.46
N GLU A 126 0.64 -14.61 33.54
CA GLU A 126 0.69 -15.49 32.37
C GLU A 126 -0.74 -15.70 31.83
N VAL A 127 -0.88 -15.68 30.52
CA VAL A 127 -2.15 -15.96 29.85
C VAL A 127 -2.33 -17.49 29.77
N ASP A 128 -3.32 -18.00 30.49
CA ASP A 128 -3.68 -19.42 30.49
C ASP A 128 -5.19 -19.56 30.27
N PRO A 129 -5.65 -20.00 29.08
CA PRO A 129 -7.08 -20.17 28.79
C PRO A 129 -7.82 -21.16 29.70
N LYS A 130 -7.10 -21.94 30.52
CA LYS A 130 -7.70 -22.89 31.47
C LYS A 130 -8.10 -22.24 32.80
N GLU A 131 -7.54 -21.08 33.13
CA GLU A 131 -7.90 -20.32 34.33
C GLU A 131 -9.23 -19.60 34.10
N GLU A 132 -10.05 -19.48 35.15
CA GLU A 132 -11.38 -18.82 35.09
C GLU A 132 -11.27 -17.38 34.56
N ASP A 133 -10.20 -16.68 34.94
CA ASP A 133 -9.91 -15.30 34.57
C ASP A 133 -8.93 -15.17 33.39
N CYS A 134 -8.54 -16.29 32.77
CA CYS A 134 -7.47 -16.40 31.78
C CYS A 134 -6.07 -15.90 32.24
N PHE A 135 -5.92 -15.42 33.47
CA PHE A 135 -4.70 -14.77 33.99
C PHE A 135 -4.19 -15.46 35.24
N ARG A 136 -3.06 -16.15 35.12
CA ARG A 136 -2.34 -16.76 36.25
C ARG A 136 -1.26 -15.84 36.75
N PHE A 137 -1.19 -15.57 38.06
CA PHE A 137 -0.08 -14.79 38.62
C PHE A 137 1.27 -15.41 38.25
N SER A 138 2.19 -14.61 37.71
CA SER A 138 3.53 -15.06 37.34
C SER A 138 4.59 -14.44 38.25
N ARG A 139 4.72 -13.10 38.24
CA ARG A 139 5.72 -12.39 39.06
C ARG A 139 5.37 -10.92 39.26
N LEU A 140 6.05 -10.30 40.23
CA LEU A 140 6.10 -8.84 40.35
C LEU A 140 7.28 -8.27 39.54
N LEU A 141 7.07 -7.12 38.92
CA LEU A 141 8.11 -6.36 38.25
C LEU A 141 8.93 -5.59 39.30
N ASN A 142 10.01 -6.21 39.76
CA ASN A 142 10.88 -5.62 40.77
C ASN A 142 11.89 -4.65 40.14
N PHE A 143 11.49 -3.38 39.94
CA PHE A 143 12.39 -2.33 39.51
C PHE A 143 12.19 -1.07 40.36
N LYS A 144 13.29 -0.58 40.96
CA LYS A 144 13.25 0.58 41.86
C LYS A 144 13.25 1.87 41.04
N TYR A 145 12.07 2.38 40.70
CA TYR A 145 11.92 3.70 40.08
C TYR A 145 11.99 4.79 41.15
N SER A 146 12.69 5.89 40.86
CA SER A 146 12.50 7.13 41.62
C SER A 146 11.14 7.75 41.29
N SER A 147 10.61 8.60 42.16
CA SER A 147 9.33 9.30 41.94
C SER A 147 9.32 10.13 40.65
N ALA A 148 10.48 10.66 40.24
CA ALA A 148 10.65 11.35 38.96
C ALA A 148 10.57 10.38 37.77
N MET A 149 11.14 9.18 37.89
CA MET A 149 11.11 8.18 36.83
C MET A 149 9.70 7.62 36.60
N GLN A 150 8.92 7.41 37.67
CA GLN A 150 7.54 6.92 37.56
C GLN A 150 6.64 7.86 36.74
N LYS A 151 6.91 9.17 36.79
CA LYS A 151 6.18 10.16 35.96
C LYS A 151 6.54 10.09 34.49
N ILE A 152 7.76 9.65 34.17
CA ILE A 152 8.30 9.63 32.81
C ILE A 152 7.95 8.32 32.11
N ASP A 153 8.10 7.20 32.84
CA ASP A 153 7.81 5.85 32.35
C ASP A 153 6.82 5.16 33.31
N PRO A 154 5.54 5.60 33.31
CA PRO A 154 4.50 5.04 34.19
C PRO A 154 4.18 3.58 33.87
N ASP A 155 4.50 3.13 32.66
CA ASP A 155 4.23 1.78 32.17
C ASP A 155 5.37 0.80 32.53
N HIS A 156 6.48 1.28 33.11
CA HIS A 156 7.71 0.54 33.41
C HIS A 156 8.32 -0.16 32.18
N ILE A 157 8.25 0.49 31.01
CA ILE A 157 8.77 -0.03 29.74
C ILE A 157 10.29 -0.18 29.81
N ILE A 158 11.00 0.76 30.44
CA ILE A 158 12.47 0.70 30.53
C ILE A 158 12.89 -0.55 31.30
N ALA A 159 12.21 -0.89 32.41
CA ALA A 159 12.45 -2.13 33.15
C ALA A 159 12.25 -3.37 32.27
N LEU A 160 11.10 -3.47 31.59
CA LEU A 160 10.78 -4.64 30.75
C LEU A 160 11.76 -4.82 29.58
N VAL A 161 12.26 -3.73 29.01
CA VAL A 161 13.20 -3.76 27.89
C VAL A 161 14.61 -4.10 28.37
N THR A 162 15.08 -3.49 29.47
CA THR A 162 16.45 -3.69 29.99
C THR A 162 16.70 -5.05 30.61
N GLU A 163 15.65 -5.82 30.92
CA GLU A 163 15.76 -7.25 31.25
C GLU A 163 16.33 -8.11 30.08
N VAL A 164 16.25 -7.62 28.84
CA VAL A 164 16.50 -8.42 27.62
C VAL A 164 17.64 -7.85 26.77
N ILE A 165 17.67 -6.52 26.59
CA ILE A 165 18.70 -5.86 25.76
C ILE A 165 19.99 -5.59 26.57
N PRO A 166 21.17 -5.60 25.94
CA PRO A 166 21.44 -5.78 24.51
C PRO A 166 21.65 -7.26 24.09
N THR A 167 21.67 -8.19 25.04
CA THR A 167 21.97 -9.62 24.79
C THR A 167 20.97 -10.28 23.84
N HIS A 168 19.70 -9.93 23.98
CA HIS A 168 18.62 -10.41 23.14
C HIS A 168 17.85 -9.24 22.52
N SER A 169 17.07 -9.52 21.49
CA SER A 169 16.32 -8.50 20.78
C SER A 169 14.91 -8.31 21.33
N CYS A 170 14.42 -7.07 21.29
CA CYS A 170 13.09 -6.70 21.75
C CYS A 170 12.32 -5.86 20.71
N LEU A 171 11.01 -6.08 20.60
CA LEU A 171 10.09 -5.23 19.84
C LEU A 171 9.09 -4.60 20.81
N VAL A 172 8.82 -3.30 20.64
CA VAL A 172 7.80 -2.57 21.42
C VAL A 172 6.77 -1.99 20.46
N PHE A 173 5.60 -2.60 20.38
CA PHE A 173 4.46 -2.09 19.63
C PHE A 173 3.80 -0.93 20.38
N CYS A 174 3.69 0.20 19.69
CA CYS A 174 3.12 1.45 20.19
C CYS A 174 1.88 1.84 19.36
N PRO A 175 0.89 2.54 19.97
CA PRO A 175 -0.39 2.83 19.33
C PRO A 175 -0.28 3.86 18.19
N THR A 176 0.68 4.78 18.24
CA THR A 176 0.84 5.86 17.25
C THR A 176 2.29 6.07 16.84
N LYS A 177 2.52 6.64 15.65
CA LYS A 177 3.86 6.97 15.12
C LYS A 177 4.67 7.83 16.10
N LYS A 178 4.04 8.88 16.64
CA LYS A 178 4.66 9.77 17.61
C LYS A 178 5.02 9.05 18.91
N ASN A 179 4.21 8.09 19.33
CA ASN A 179 4.48 7.29 20.50
C ASN A 179 5.74 6.43 20.31
N CYS A 180 5.95 5.82 19.15
CA CYS A 180 7.18 5.10 18.83
C CYS A 180 8.42 5.99 19.01
N GLU A 181 8.44 7.16 18.38
CA GLU A 181 9.56 8.11 18.48
C GLU A 181 9.84 8.53 19.93
N ASN A 182 8.78 8.84 20.68
CA ASN A 182 8.89 9.28 22.07
C ASN A 182 9.40 8.16 22.98
N VAL A 183 8.93 6.92 22.81
CA VAL A 183 9.38 5.76 23.61
C VAL A 183 10.84 5.45 23.30
N ALA A 184 11.25 5.45 22.02
CA ALA A 184 12.65 5.22 21.66
C ALA A 184 13.58 6.29 22.29
N GLY A 185 13.17 7.56 22.22
CA GLY A 185 13.92 8.66 22.83
C GLY A 185 13.96 8.59 24.35
N MET A 186 12.85 8.20 24.99
CA MET A 186 12.76 8.00 26.44
C MET A 186 13.71 6.89 26.89
N ILE A 187 13.63 5.69 26.31
CA ILE A 187 14.48 4.56 26.67
C ILE A 187 15.95 4.94 26.47
N CYS A 188 16.31 5.52 25.32
CA CYS A 188 17.67 5.97 25.02
C CYS A 188 18.26 6.90 26.09
N LYS A 189 17.46 7.81 26.67
CA LYS A 189 17.92 8.74 27.71
C LYS A 189 18.35 8.04 29.01
N TYR A 190 17.81 6.85 29.29
CA TYR A 190 18.01 6.12 30.55
C TYR A 190 18.85 4.85 30.40
N LEU A 191 19.34 4.56 29.19
CA LEU A 191 20.31 3.50 28.99
C LEU A 191 21.70 3.95 29.42
N LYS A 192 22.47 2.99 29.93
CA LYS A 192 23.86 3.19 30.36
C LYS A 192 24.76 3.47 29.15
N GLU A 193 25.87 4.18 29.39
CA GLU A 193 26.82 4.55 28.32
C GLU A 193 27.51 3.34 27.66
N GLU A 194 27.57 2.19 28.32
CA GLU A 194 28.09 0.93 27.77
C GLU A 194 27.41 0.52 26.44
N PHE A 195 26.16 0.91 26.24
CA PHE A 195 25.43 0.68 24.99
C PHE A 195 26.03 1.43 23.80
N LEU A 196 26.77 2.52 24.02
CA LEU A 196 27.47 3.26 22.95
C LEU A 196 28.64 2.47 22.38
N GLN A 197 29.30 1.65 23.21
CA GLN A 197 30.47 0.84 22.81
C GLN A 197 30.04 -0.46 22.11
N HIS A 198 28.88 -1.02 22.47
CA HIS A 198 28.37 -2.23 21.85
C HIS A 198 28.14 -2.05 20.34
N ARG A 199 28.86 -2.82 19.49
CA ARG A 199 28.75 -2.78 18.02
C ARG A 199 28.89 -1.36 17.42
N GLN A 200 29.79 -0.56 17.99
CA GLN A 200 29.96 0.84 17.62
C GLN A 200 30.27 1.04 16.13
N ALA A 201 31.13 0.20 15.56
CA ALA A 201 31.53 0.29 14.16
C ALA A 201 30.34 0.07 13.21
N GLU A 202 29.54 -0.97 13.44
CA GLU A 202 28.38 -1.30 12.62
C GLU A 202 27.28 -0.24 12.75
N LYS A 203 27.07 0.30 13.96
CA LYS A 203 26.13 1.42 14.18
C LYS A 203 26.56 2.69 13.45
N ALA A 204 27.86 2.96 13.37
CA ALA A 204 28.39 4.10 12.62
C ALA A 204 28.18 3.93 11.11
N VAL A 205 28.29 2.70 10.59
CA VAL A 205 27.94 2.37 9.18
C VAL A 205 26.45 2.62 8.94
N LEU A 206 25.57 2.11 9.79
CA LEU A 206 24.12 2.34 9.66
C LEU A 206 23.76 3.83 9.64
N LEU A 207 24.34 4.64 10.53
CA LEU A 207 24.10 6.09 10.53
C LEU A 207 24.58 6.77 9.24
N ARG A 208 25.67 6.29 8.65
CA ARG A 208 26.14 6.78 7.35
C ARG A 208 25.15 6.42 6.24
N GLU A 209 24.70 5.18 6.17
CA GLU A 209 23.74 4.75 5.15
C GLU A 209 22.38 5.45 5.29
N LEU A 210 21.91 5.69 6.51
CA LEU A 210 20.72 6.51 6.77
C LEU A 210 20.90 7.96 6.30
N ARG A 211 22.11 8.52 6.45
CA ARG A 211 22.43 9.87 5.97
C ARG A 211 22.47 9.93 4.45
N ASP A 212 23.07 8.94 3.82
CA ASP A 212 23.24 8.89 2.38
C ASP A 212 21.90 8.64 1.68
N SER A 213 21.02 7.82 2.27
CA SER A 213 19.64 7.68 1.80
C SER A 213 18.80 8.94 2.02
N GLY A 214 19.13 9.76 3.03
CA GLY A 214 18.47 11.03 3.30
C GLY A 214 19.06 12.26 2.62
N ASN A 215 19.84 12.10 1.54
CA ASN A 215 20.51 13.20 0.84
C ASN A 215 21.33 14.09 1.79
N GLY A 216 22.06 13.49 2.73
CA GLY A 216 22.86 14.21 3.74
C GLY A 216 22.13 14.45 5.06
N SER A 217 20.83 14.19 5.12
CA SER A 217 20.00 14.38 6.33
C SER A 217 19.74 13.06 7.05
N VAL A 218 19.69 13.11 8.39
CA VAL A 218 19.30 11.98 9.23
C VAL A 218 18.23 12.45 10.20
N CYS A 219 17.25 11.59 10.47
CA CYS A 219 16.22 11.89 11.46
C CYS A 219 16.86 12.20 12.83
N PRO A 220 16.51 13.32 13.50
CA PRO A 220 17.06 13.66 14.81
C PRO A 220 16.88 12.55 15.86
N VAL A 221 15.76 11.85 15.82
CA VAL A 221 15.49 10.72 16.73
C VAL A 221 16.45 9.56 16.43
N LEU A 222 16.55 9.11 15.17
CA LEU A 222 17.46 8.01 14.78
C LEU A 222 18.93 8.37 15.05
N ARG A 223 19.33 9.62 14.78
CA ARG A 223 20.68 10.12 15.06
C ARG A 223 21.04 9.96 16.54
N ARG A 224 20.07 10.12 17.44
CA ARG A 224 20.25 9.97 18.89
C ARG A 224 20.15 8.53 19.36
N THR A 225 19.22 7.73 18.82
CA THR A 225 18.91 6.39 19.33
C THR A 225 19.80 5.28 18.77
N VAL A 226 20.19 5.38 17.49
CA VAL A 226 21.00 4.34 16.81
C VAL A 226 22.35 4.07 17.51
N PRO A 227 23.09 5.08 18.01
CA PRO A 227 24.31 4.82 18.79
C PRO A 227 24.11 3.89 19.99
N TYR A 228 22.93 3.92 20.62
CA TYR A 228 22.59 3.03 21.73
C TYR A 228 22.07 1.65 21.26
N GLY A 229 21.90 1.43 19.96
CA GLY A 229 21.32 0.20 19.39
C GLY A 229 19.80 0.21 19.35
N LEU A 230 19.19 1.39 19.33
CA LEU A 230 17.75 1.60 19.36
C LEU A 230 17.29 2.32 18.08
N ALA A 231 16.15 1.92 17.55
CA ALA A 231 15.47 2.69 16.50
C ALA A 231 13.95 2.61 16.66
N TYR A 232 13.25 3.42 15.87
CA TYR A 232 11.81 3.29 15.70
C TYR A 232 11.48 2.87 14.27
N HIS A 233 10.31 2.26 14.07
CA HIS A 233 9.85 1.79 12.77
C HIS A 233 8.35 2.05 12.58
N HIS A 234 8.00 2.85 11.57
CA HIS A 234 6.62 3.13 11.18
C HIS A 234 6.55 3.74 9.78
N SER A 235 5.34 3.84 9.20
CA SER A 235 5.12 4.40 7.85
C SER A 235 5.45 5.89 7.66
N GLY A 236 5.90 6.60 8.69
CA GLY A 236 6.52 7.93 8.55
C GLY A 236 7.98 7.90 8.07
N LEU A 237 8.66 6.75 8.12
CA LEU A 237 9.97 6.54 7.50
C LEU A 237 9.80 6.20 6.01
N THR A 238 10.81 6.56 5.22
CA THR A 238 10.91 6.09 3.83
C THR A 238 11.13 4.58 3.77
N SER A 239 10.84 3.96 2.63
CA SER A 239 11.08 2.53 2.38
C SER A 239 12.55 2.15 2.53
N GLU A 240 13.45 3.05 2.12
CA GLU A 240 14.91 2.91 2.26
C GLU A 240 15.32 2.94 3.74
N GLU A 241 14.85 3.93 4.51
CA GLU A 241 15.10 4.01 5.96
C GLU A 241 14.58 2.75 6.68
N ARG A 242 13.38 2.29 6.33
CA ARG A 242 12.76 1.08 6.91
C ARG A 242 13.64 -0.15 6.66
N LYS A 243 14.06 -0.37 5.41
CA LYS A 243 14.92 -1.50 5.04
C LYS A 243 16.24 -1.49 5.80
N LEU A 244 16.91 -0.33 5.90
CA LEU A 244 18.16 -0.20 6.66
C LEU A 244 17.96 -0.54 8.15
N VAL A 245 16.87 -0.06 8.76
CA VAL A 245 16.53 -0.36 10.15
C VAL A 245 16.20 -1.84 10.36
N GLU A 246 15.46 -2.45 9.43
CA GLU A 246 15.10 -3.88 9.46
C GLU A 246 16.34 -4.77 9.34
N GLU A 247 17.23 -4.48 8.39
CA GLU A 247 18.49 -5.21 8.19
C GLU A 247 19.43 -5.08 9.40
N ALA A 248 19.53 -3.87 9.96
CA ALA A 248 20.32 -3.63 11.17
C ALA A 248 19.75 -4.34 12.40
N TYR A 249 18.43 -4.46 12.52
CA TYR A 249 17.81 -5.23 13.58
C TYR A 249 18.02 -6.74 13.41
N SER A 250 17.81 -7.25 12.20
CA SER A 250 17.98 -8.67 11.88
C SER A 250 19.43 -9.15 12.12
N SER A 251 20.42 -8.29 11.82
CA SER A 251 21.83 -8.57 12.09
C SER A 251 22.28 -8.35 13.54
N GLY A 252 21.39 -7.85 14.41
CA GLY A 252 21.65 -7.58 15.82
C GLY A 252 22.45 -6.29 16.08
N VAL A 253 22.66 -5.44 15.08
CA VAL A 253 23.24 -4.09 15.26
C VAL A 253 22.29 -3.21 16.08
N LEU A 254 20.98 -3.34 15.82
CA LEU A 254 19.92 -2.81 16.66
C LEU A 254 19.35 -3.93 17.53
N CYS A 255 19.25 -3.69 18.84
CA CYS A 255 18.71 -4.64 19.81
C CYS A 255 17.25 -4.35 20.16
N LEU A 256 16.75 -3.15 19.85
CA LEU A 256 15.38 -2.73 20.15
C LEU A 256 14.77 -1.93 19.00
N LEU A 257 13.54 -2.28 18.62
CA LEU A 257 12.69 -1.42 17.79
C LEU A 257 11.39 -1.07 18.51
N THR A 258 11.07 0.22 18.55
CA THR A 258 9.71 0.68 18.85
C THR A 258 8.95 0.84 17.54
N CYS A 259 7.80 0.19 17.38
CA CYS A 259 7.13 0.13 16.08
C CYS A 259 5.61 0.30 16.17
N THR A 260 4.98 0.68 15.05
CA THR A 260 3.52 0.61 14.90
C THR A 260 3.07 -0.77 14.43
N SER A 261 1.76 -1.04 14.50
CA SER A 261 1.15 -2.28 14.00
C SER A 261 1.46 -2.61 12.54
N THR A 262 1.86 -1.62 11.74
CA THR A 262 2.30 -1.83 10.35
C THR A 262 3.48 -2.80 10.22
N LEU A 263 4.32 -2.95 11.24
CA LEU A 263 5.39 -3.95 11.23
C LEU A 263 4.86 -5.38 11.44
N ALA A 264 3.64 -5.53 11.98
CA ALA A 264 3.07 -6.83 12.32
C ALA A 264 2.80 -7.70 11.07
N ALA A 265 2.59 -7.08 9.90
CA ALA A 265 2.31 -7.76 8.64
C ALA A 265 3.48 -7.62 7.64
N GLY A 266 3.80 -8.69 6.91
CA GLY A 266 4.59 -8.63 5.68
C GLY A 266 6.12 -8.57 5.80
N ILE A 267 6.70 -8.61 7.00
CA ILE A 267 8.17 -8.66 7.20
C ILE A 267 8.51 -9.71 8.26
N ASN A 268 9.53 -10.55 8.03
CA ASN A 268 9.99 -11.53 9.01
C ASN A 268 11.04 -10.93 9.97
N LEU A 269 10.59 -10.26 11.03
CA LEU A 269 11.46 -9.75 12.11
C LEU A 269 11.04 -10.36 13.45
N PRO A 270 11.65 -11.50 13.84
CA PRO A 270 11.42 -12.10 15.13
C PRO A 270 12.27 -11.45 16.23
N ALA A 271 11.78 -11.51 17.47
CA ALA A 271 12.42 -10.94 18.65
C ALA A 271 12.32 -11.87 19.85
N ARG A 272 13.28 -11.87 20.77
CA ARG A 272 13.15 -12.66 22.01
C ARG A 272 11.92 -12.25 22.81
N ARG A 273 11.70 -10.93 22.93
CA ARG A 273 10.55 -10.36 23.65
C ARG A 273 9.79 -9.35 22.79
N VAL A 274 8.47 -9.49 22.77
CA VAL A 274 7.54 -8.53 22.16
C VAL A 274 6.73 -7.85 23.27
N ILE A 275 6.66 -6.52 23.26
CA ILE A 275 5.88 -5.75 24.23
C ILE A 275 4.82 -4.97 23.46
N LEU A 276 3.55 -5.14 23.83
CA LEU A 276 2.46 -4.30 23.35
C LEU A 276 2.21 -3.26 24.43
N ARG A 277 2.57 -2.00 24.16
CA ARG A 277 2.44 -0.91 25.14
C ARG A 277 0.97 -0.65 25.53
N SER A 278 0.05 -0.97 24.64
CA SER A 278 -1.36 -0.67 24.78
C SER A 278 -2.18 -1.66 23.96
N PRO A 279 -3.40 -2.02 24.40
CA PRO A 279 -4.30 -2.88 23.61
C PRO A 279 -5.02 -2.11 22.48
N TYR A 280 -4.54 -0.92 22.12
CA TYR A 280 -5.15 -0.05 21.13
C TYR A 280 -4.20 0.21 19.95
N VAL A 281 -4.77 0.31 18.75
CA VAL A 281 -4.12 0.87 17.56
C VAL A 281 -4.84 2.17 17.24
N ALA A 282 -4.14 3.30 17.31
CA ALA A 282 -4.75 4.61 17.36
C ALA A 282 -5.83 4.72 18.46
N THR A 283 -7.10 4.63 18.12
CA THR A 283 -8.25 4.69 19.04
C THR A 283 -8.98 3.36 19.18
N ASP A 284 -8.69 2.40 18.31
CA ASP A 284 -9.47 1.18 18.17
C ASP A 284 -8.82 0.06 18.97
N PHE A 285 -9.62 -0.71 19.69
CA PHE A 285 -9.12 -1.87 20.43
C PHE A 285 -8.67 -2.97 19.45
N LEU A 286 -7.57 -3.66 19.77
CA LEU A 286 -6.98 -4.68 18.92
C LEU A 286 -7.99 -5.80 18.58
N LYS A 287 -8.00 -6.23 17.33
CA LYS A 287 -8.60 -7.51 16.92
C LYS A 287 -7.69 -8.67 17.31
N ARG A 288 -8.25 -9.89 17.42
CA ARG A 288 -7.48 -11.08 17.80
C ARG A 288 -6.42 -11.42 16.76
N SER A 289 -6.73 -11.30 15.47
CA SER A 289 -5.74 -11.44 14.38
C SER A 289 -4.57 -10.49 14.53
N GLN A 290 -4.84 -9.20 14.74
CA GLN A 290 -3.81 -8.18 14.91
C GLN A 290 -2.93 -8.49 16.13
N TYR A 291 -3.55 -8.85 17.26
CA TYR A 291 -2.82 -9.26 18.46
C TYR A 291 -1.92 -10.48 18.18
N LYS A 292 -2.45 -11.54 17.57
CA LYS A 292 -1.69 -12.76 17.25
C LYS A 292 -0.57 -12.52 16.24
N GLN A 293 -0.76 -11.65 15.24
CA GLN A 293 0.31 -11.24 14.33
C GLN A 293 1.47 -10.52 15.05
N MET A 294 1.16 -9.71 16.07
CA MET A 294 2.19 -9.04 16.87
C MET A 294 2.93 -10.02 17.79
N VAL A 295 2.22 -10.79 18.61
CA VAL A 295 2.85 -11.73 19.58
C VAL A 295 3.49 -12.94 18.90
N GLY A 296 3.04 -13.29 17.69
CA GLY A 296 3.65 -14.30 16.83
C GLY A 296 5.12 -14.01 16.49
N ARG A 297 5.57 -12.76 16.62
CA ARG A 297 6.97 -12.36 16.40
C ARG A 297 7.90 -12.67 17.56
N ALA A 298 7.37 -13.08 18.71
CA ALA A 298 8.19 -13.47 19.84
C ALA A 298 8.83 -14.86 19.63
N GLY A 299 10.13 -14.98 19.90
CA GLY A 299 10.92 -16.19 19.71
C GLY A 299 11.58 -16.26 18.33
N ARG A 300 12.92 -16.29 18.29
CA ARG A 300 13.71 -16.46 17.06
C ARG A 300 14.04 -17.94 16.85
N ALA A 301 13.49 -18.53 15.79
CA ALA A 301 13.75 -19.93 15.43
C ALA A 301 15.26 -20.21 15.30
N GLY A 302 15.73 -21.27 15.96
CA GLY A 302 17.13 -21.67 15.96
C GLY A 302 18.06 -20.84 16.87
N ILE A 303 17.56 -19.80 17.55
CA ILE A 303 18.35 -18.97 18.48
C ILE A 303 17.77 -19.01 19.89
N ASP A 304 16.48 -18.72 20.03
CA ASP A 304 15.82 -18.64 21.32
C ASP A 304 15.12 -19.96 21.66
N THR A 305 15.19 -20.38 22.93
CA THR A 305 14.43 -21.53 23.44
C THR A 305 12.95 -21.20 23.71
N VAL A 306 12.66 -19.94 24.00
CA VAL A 306 11.32 -19.41 24.35
C VAL A 306 11.20 -17.99 23.78
N GLY A 307 10.01 -17.64 23.30
CA GLY A 307 9.62 -16.27 22.98
C GLY A 307 8.62 -15.75 24.02
N GLU A 308 8.74 -14.49 24.41
CA GLU A 308 7.81 -13.88 25.37
C GLU A 308 7.05 -12.72 24.75
N SER A 309 5.76 -12.62 25.02
CA SER A 309 4.99 -11.41 24.74
C SER A 309 4.41 -10.80 26.01
N ILE A 310 4.42 -9.48 26.14
CA ILE A 310 3.85 -8.76 27.29
C ILE A 310 2.88 -7.69 26.78
N LEU A 311 1.59 -7.86 27.06
CA LEU A 311 0.57 -6.84 26.83
C LEU A 311 0.38 -5.98 28.08
N ILE A 312 0.68 -4.68 27.99
CA ILE A 312 0.47 -3.73 29.08
C ILE A 312 -0.98 -3.25 29.05
N LEU A 313 -1.67 -3.37 30.18
CA LEU A 313 -3.07 -3.00 30.35
C LEU A 313 -3.26 -1.97 31.46
N GLN A 314 -4.30 -1.15 31.31
CA GLN A 314 -4.90 -0.41 32.41
C GLN A 314 -6.02 -1.25 33.04
N SER A 315 -6.35 -0.99 34.31
CA SER A 315 -7.40 -1.76 35.02
C SER A 315 -8.75 -1.78 34.29
N LYS A 316 -9.08 -0.70 33.57
CA LYS A 316 -10.32 -0.57 32.78
C LYS A 316 -10.39 -1.52 31.57
N ASP A 317 -9.23 -1.95 31.05
CA ASP A 317 -9.13 -2.73 29.81
C ASP A 317 -9.11 -4.25 30.07
N ARG A 318 -9.09 -4.67 31.35
CA ARG A 318 -8.91 -6.07 31.78
C ARG A 318 -9.89 -7.01 31.10
N ASN A 319 -11.19 -6.70 31.16
CA ASN A 319 -12.25 -7.58 30.63
C ASN A 319 -12.15 -7.73 29.11
N MET A 320 -11.93 -6.62 28.39
CA MET A 320 -11.76 -6.66 26.93
C MET A 320 -10.52 -7.45 26.53
N ALA A 321 -9.44 -7.34 27.29
CA ALA A 321 -8.21 -8.10 27.04
C ALA A 321 -8.39 -9.60 27.32
N GLN A 322 -9.16 -9.98 28.34
CA GLN A 322 -9.53 -11.40 28.57
C GLN A 322 -10.26 -11.96 27.36
N THR A 323 -11.25 -11.24 26.82
CA THR A 323 -11.93 -11.62 25.58
C THR A 323 -10.94 -11.73 24.42
N LEU A 324 -10.04 -10.77 24.24
CA LEU A 324 -9.05 -10.78 23.16
C LEU A 324 -8.17 -12.04 23.15
N VAL A 325 -7.62 -12.41 24.31
CA VAL A 325 -6.69 -13.53 24.44
C VAL A 325 -7.39 -14.89 24.42
N CYS A 326 -8.63 -14.98 24.93
CA CYS A 326 -9.38 -16.23 25.07
C CYS A 326 -10.48 -16.48 24.01
N SER A 327 -10.76 -15.52 23.13
CA SER A 327 -11.74 -15.70 22.04
C SER A 327 -11.44 -16.92 21.14
N PRO A 328 -12.43 -17.50 20.47
CA PRO A 328 -12.19 -18.50 19.44
C PRO A 328 -11.40 -17.92 18.25
N MET A 329 -10.95 -18.79 17.35
CA MET A 329 -10.28 -18.37 16.11
C MET A 329 -11.22 -17.50 15.26
N GLU A 330 -10.67 -16.52 14.55
CA GLU A 330 -11.46 -15.64 13.69
C GLU A 330 -11.96 -16.42 12.45
N ASN A 331 -13.17 -16.10 12.03
CA ASN A 331 -13.74 -16.60 10.78
C ASN A 331 -13.37 -15.66 9.63
N CYS A 332 -13.14 -16.24 8.45
CA CYS A 332 -12.89 -15.56 7.20
C CYS A 332 -14.19 -15.47 6.38
N TYR A 333 -14.74 -14.28 6.24
CA TYR A 333 -15.95 -14.03 5.46
C TYR A 333 -15.65 -13.33 4.14
N SER A 334 -16.48 -13.58 3.14
CA SER A 334 -16.45 -12.84 1.87
C SER A 334 -16.66 -11.35 2.12
N ASN A 335 -15.85 -10.53 1.45
CA ASN A 335 -15.98 -9.07 1.46
C ASN A 335 -16.50 -8.51 0.13
N LEU A 336 -17.06 -9.34 -0.76
CA LEU A 336 -17.68 -8.84 -2.00
C LEU A 336 -18.85 -7.87 -1.72
N MET A 337 -19.52 -8.05 -0.58
CA MET A 337 -20.62 -7.19 -0.10
C MET A 337 -20.15 -5.99 0.76
N HIS A 338 -18.85 -5.89 1.05
CA HIS A 338 -18.28 -4.78 1.83
C HIS A 338 -18.47 -3.43 1.12
N ASP A 339 -18.54 -2.34 1.88
CA ASP A 339 -18.77 -0.96 1.41
C ASP A 339 -19.94 -0.84 0.42
N ASP A 340 -21.12 -1.32 0.80
CA ASP A 340 -22.32 -1.33 -0.05
C ASP A 340 -22.09 -2.08 -1.39
N GLY A 341 -21.45 -3.25 -1.31
CA GLY A 341 -21.28 -4.14 -2.46
C GLY A 341 -20.37 -3.60 -3.56
N LYS A 342 -19.43 -2.69 -3.27
CA LYS A 342 -18.44 -2.22 -4.26
C LYS A 342 -17.69 -3.38 -4.93
N GLY A 343 -17.33 -4.40 -4.16
CA GLY A 343 -16.62 -5.59 -4.65
C GLY A 343 -17.44 -6.36 -5.67
N ILE A 344 -18.70 -6.69 -5.36
CA ILE A 344 -19.60 -7.40 -6.27
C ILE A 344 -19.93 -6.57 -7.51
N THR A 345 -20.12 -5.25 -7.39
CA THR A 345 -20.36 -4.39 -8.55
C THR A 345 -19.15 -4.35 -9.50
N SER A 346 -17.93 -4.24 -8.95
CA SER A 346 -16.68 -4.30 -9.72
C SER A 346 -16.49 -5.66 -10.40
N LEU A 347 -16.83 -6.75 -9.69
CA LEU A 347 -16.80 -8.11 -10.24
C LEU A 347 -17.74 -8.24 -11.44
N ILE A 348 -19.00 -7.82 -11.31
CA ILE A 348 -19.99 -7.91 -12.39
C ILE A 348 -19.50 -7.14 -13.62
N LEU A 349 -19.07 -5.88 -13.45
CA LEU A 349 -18.57 -5.07 -14.57
C LEU A 349 -17.35 -5.74 -15.24
N SER A 350 -16.44 -6.28 -14.45
CA SER A 350 -15.25 -6.95 -14.97
C SER A 350 -15.60 -8.25 -15.71
N LEU A 351 -16.57 -9.05 -15.25
CA LEU A 351 -16.98 -10.28 -15.93
C LEU A 351 -17.61 -10.00 -17.30
N ILE A 352 -18.48 -8.99 -17.38
CA ILE A 352 -19.09 -8.53 -18.64
C ILE A 352 -18.00 -7.95 -19.55
N GLY A 353 -17.13 -7.09 -19.00
CA GLY A 353 -16.08 -6.41 -19.75
C GLY A 353 -15.02 -7.34 -20.35
N LEU A 354 -14.71 -8.44 -19.65
CA LEU A 354 -13.79 -9.50 -20.08
C LEU A 354 -14.47 -10.55 -20.99
N ASN A 355 -15.77 -10.40 -21.29
CA ASN A 355 -16.59 -11.38 -21.99
C ASN A 355 -16.59 -12.78 -21.33
N VAL A 356 -16.44 -12.84 -20.00
CA VAL A 356 -16.60 -14.10 -19.24
C VAL A 356 -18.07 -14.47 -19.13
N THR A 357 -18.94 -13.44 -19.01
CA THR A 357 -20.39 -13.61 -18.94
C THR A 357 -21.07 -12.59 -19.85
N SER A 358 -22.02 -13.04 -20.66
CA SER A 358 -22.84 -12.19 -21.54
C SER A 358 -24.33 -12.21 -21.21
N SER A 359 -24.76 -13.05 -20.26
CA SER A 359 -26.16 -13.15 -19.83
C SER A 359 -26.28 -13.25 -18.31
N SER A 360 -27.46 -12.92 -17.79
CA SER A 360 -27.79 -13.06 -16.37
C SER A 360 -27.66 -14.51 -15.86
N GLU A 361 -27.91 -15.51 -16.72
CA GLU A 361 -27.75 -16.92 -16.38
C GLU A 361 -26.29 -17.30 -16.20
N GLN A 362 -25.42 -16.91 -17.13
CA GLN A 362 -23.98 -17.13 -17.02
C GLN A 362 -23.38 -16.40 -15.81
N LEU A 363 -23.87 -15.19 -15.52
CA LEU A 363 -23.48 -14.45 -14.32
C LEU A 363 -23.86 -15.21 -13.05
N ARG A 364 -25.07 -15.77 -12.99
CA ARG A 364 -25.51 -16.62 -11.88
C ARG A 364 -24.63 -17.85 -11.74
N ASP A 365 -24.28 -18.50 -12.84
CA ASP A 365 -23.40 -19.67 -12.84
C ASP A 365 -21.99 -19.35 -12.36
N PHE A 366 -21.43 -18.21 -12.76
CA PHE A 366 -20.15 -17.74 -12.24
C PHE A 366 -20.19 -17.55 -10.72
N LEU A 367 -21.23 -16.86 -10.22
CA LEU A 367 -21.35 -16.52 -8.80
C LEU A 367 -21.43 -17.75 -7.90
N ARG A 368 -21.95 -18.88 -8.38
CA ARG A 368 -21.93 -20.17 -7.65
C ARG A 368 -20.52 -20.62 -7.25
N GLY A 369 -19.49 -20.15 -7.95
CA GLY A 369 -18.08 -20.43 -7.66
C GLY A 369 -17.40 -19.45 -6.71
N THR A 370 -18.14 -18.51 -6.08
CA THR A 370 -17.58 -17.50 -5.17
C THR A 370 -17.69 -17.91 -3.70
N LEU A 371 -16.86 -17.34 -2.83
CA LEU A 371 -17.01 -17.56 -1.38
C LEU A 371 -18.30 -16.90 -0.86
N LEU A 372 -18.69 -15.74 -1.42
CA LEU A 372 -19.96 -15.11 -1.11
C LEU A 372 -21.14 -16.06 -1.30
N PHE A 373 -21.13 -16.88 -2.36
CA PHE A 373 -22.18 -17.87 -2.58
C PHE A 373 -22.13 -19.01 -1.55
N VAL A 374 -20.95 -19.51 -1.19
CA VAL A 374 -20.79 -20.51 -0.12
C VAL A 374 -21.38 -19.99 1.20
N GLN A 375 -21.21 -18.69 1.46
CA GLN A 375 -21.62 -18.04 2.71
C GLN A 375 -22.94 -17.26 2.61
N GLN A 376 -23.71 -17.42 1.52
CA GLN A 376 -24.87 -16.58 1.22
C GLN A 376 -25.94 -16.61 2.32
N GLN A 377 -26.15 -17.74 2.99
CA GLN A 377 -27.14 -17.87 4.06
C GLN A 377 -26.79 -17.02 5.29
N GLN A 378 -25.49 -16.76 5.50
CA GLN A 378 -25.00 -15.98 6.63
C GLN A 378 -24.91 -14.48 6.26
N LEU A 379 -24.48 -14.17 5.03
CA LEU A 379 -24.18 -12.80 4.60
C LEU A 379 -25.33 -12.09 3.89
N CYS A 380 -26.30 -12.84 3.34
CA CYS A 380 -27.46 -12.31 2.61
C CYS A 380 -28.76 -12.73 3.32
N ALA A 381 -28.89 -12.41 4.60
CA ALA A 381 -30.03 -12.83 5.42
C ALA A 381 -31.35 -12.12 5.06
N GLU A 382 -31.28 -10.86 4.60
CA GLU A 382 -32.46 -10.02 4.36
C GLU A 382 -33.04 -10.13 2.95
N GLN A 383 -32.20 -10.47 1.97
CA GLN A 383 -32.56 -10.58 0.56
C GLN A 383 -31.69 -11.64 -0.12
N SER A 384 -32.21 -12.27 -1.17
CA SER A 384 -31.45 -13.28 -1.90
C SER A 384 -30.24 -12.64 -2.59
N LEU A 385 -29.14 -13.41 -2.71
CA LEU A 385 -27.95 -12.96 -3.43
C LEU A 385 -28.29 -12.51 -4.87
N TRP A 386 -29.28 -13.13 -5.49
CA TRP A 386 -29.69 -12.78 -6.84
C TRP A 386 -30.40 -11.43 -6.93
N GLU A 387 -31.24 -11.07 -5.95
CA GLU A 387 -31.85 -9.74 -5.88
C GLU A 387 -30.78 -8.65 -5.74
N VAL A 388 -29.76 -8.89 -4.91
CA VAL A 388 -28.61 -7.99 -4.78
C VAL A 388 -27.88 -7.83 -6.11
N VAL A 389 -27.58 -8.94 -6.80
CA VAL A 389 -26.90 -8.91 -8.10
C VAL A 389 -27.71 -8.13 -9.11
N GLN A 390 -29.02 -8.34 -9.15
CA GLN A 390 -29.91 -7.61 -10.06
C GLN A 390 -29.90 -6.10 -9.77
N GLN A 391 -29.99 -5.70 -8.50
CA GLN A 391 -29.86 -4.29 -8.09
C GLN A 391 -28.52 -3.68 -8.53
N LYS A 392 -27.41 -4.42 -8.39
CA LYS A 392 -26.09 -3.92 -8.78
C LYS A 392 -25.91 -3.90 -10.31
N VAL A 393 -26.54 -4.81 -11.06
CA VAL A 393 -26.63 -4.75 -12.52
C VAL A 393 -27.42 -3.52 -12.95
N ASP A 394 -28.55 -3.22 -12.31
CA ASP A 394 -29.35 -2.05 -12.63
C ASP A 394 -28.60 -0.75 -12.28
N LEU A 395 -27.87 -0.72 -11.16
CA LEU A 395 -26.95 0.38 -10.82
C LEU A 395 -25.89 0.63 -11.91
N LEU A 396 -25.32 -0.44 -12.50
CA LEU A 396 -24.34 -0.31 -13.59
C LEU A 396 -24.98 0.23 -14.87
N LYS A 397 -26.26 -0.07 -15.13
CA LYS A 397 -27.02 0.51 -16.26
C LYS A 397 -27.32 1.99 -16.02
N ASP A 398 -27.76 2.34 -14.81
CA ASP A 398 -28.05 3.73 -14.43
C ASP A 398 -26.81 4.63 -14.53
N LYS A 399 -25.62 4.05 -14.32
CA LYS A 399 -24.32 4.71 -14.50
C LYS A 399 -23.76 4.66 -15.92
N ASP A 400 -24.51 4.12 -16.89
CA ASP A 400 -24.09 3.96 -18.29
C ASP A 400 -22.75 3.19 -18.44
N LEU A 401 -22.49 2.23 -17.54
CA LEU A 401 -21.29 1.37 -17.61
C LEU A 401 -21.58 0.06 -18.36
N ILE A 402 -22.84 -0.36 -18.38
CA ILE A 402 -23.31 -1.50 -19.16
C ILE A 402 -24.62 -1.16 -19.88
N THR A 403 -24.86 -1.84 -20.99
CA THR A 403 -26.10 -1.77 -21.76
C THR A 403 -26.66 -3.18 -22.00
N VAL A 404 -27.96 -3.25 -22.27
CA VAL A 404 -28.65 -4.48 -22.66
C VAL A 404 -29.02 -4.36 -24.12
N THR A 405 -28.62 -5.32 -24.95
CA THR A 405 -29.07 -5.33 -26.34
C THR A 405 -30.56 -5.68 -26.41
N PRO A 406 -31.35 -4.99 -27.26
CA PRO A 406 -32.79 -5.26 -27.39
C PRO A 406 -33.11 -6.68 -27.85
N ASP A 407 -32.23 -7.27 -28.66
CA ASP A 407 -32.55 -8.45 -29.46
C ASP A 407 -32.27 -9.79 -28.74
N ALA A 408 -31.41 -9.79 -27.71
CA ALA A 408 -30.95 -11.03 -27.06
C ALA A 408 -30.83 -10.96 -25.53
N GLN A 409 -31.27 -9.86 -24.90
CA GLN A 409 -31.01 -9.58 -23.48
C GLN A 409 -29.53 -9.79 -23.08
N THR A 410 -28.60 -9.58 -24.02
CA THR A 410 -27.18 -9.75 -23.75
C THR A 410 -26.64 -8.49 -23.09
N LEU A 411 -25.91 -8.70 -22.00
CA LEU A 411 -25.23 -7.65 -21.27
C LEU A 411 -23.93 -7.30 -22.01
N GLN A 412 -23.76 -6.03 -22.34
CA GLN A 412 -22.56 -5.51 -22.98
C GLN A 412 -21.99 -4.36 -22.15
N VAL A 413 -20.67 -4.24 -22.15
CA VAL A 413 -19.99 -3.13 -21.49
C VAL A 413 -19.97 -1.91 -22.43
N THR A 414 -20.22 -0.71 -21.90
CA THR A 414 -20.07 0.54 -22.67
C THR A 414 -18.59 0.90 -22.84
N LYS A 415 -18.29 1.92 -23.66
CA LYS A 415 -16.91 2.46 -23.75
C LYS A 415 -16.42 2.96 -22.39
N LEU A 416 -17.29 3.68 -21.66
CA LEU A 416 -16.98 4.16 -20.31
C LEU A 416 -16.78 2.99 -19.34
N GLY A 417 -17.70 2.02 -19.31
CA GLY A 417 -17.55 0.83 -18.47
C GLY A 417 -16.26 0.05 -18.75
N ARG A 418 -15.87 -0.05 -20.02
CA ARG A 418 -14.63 -0.69 -20.45
C ARG A 418 -13.41 0.08 -19.93
N ALA A 419 -13.42 1.40 -20.06
CA ALA A 419 -12.39 2.28 -19.50
C ALA A 419 -12.27 2.14 -17.98
N THR A 420 -13.39 2.09 -17.26
CA THR A 420 -13.42 2.00 -15.79
C THR A 420 -12.77 0.72 -15.27
N TYR A 421 -13.14 -0.45 -15.80
CA TYR A 421 -12.58 -1.71 -15.29
C TYR A 421 -11.13 -1.92 -15.74
N LYS A 422 -10.78 -1.57 -16.99
CA LYS A 422 -9.38 -1.68 -17.47
C LYS A 422 -8.46 -0.71 -16.75
N GLY A 423 -8.92 0.52 -16.54
CA GLY A 423 -8.24 1.50 -15.71
C GLY A 423 -8.16 1.12 -14.23
N SER A 424 -8.90 0.09 -13.78
CA SER A 424 -9.03 -0.27 -12.35
C SER A 424 -9.42 0.94 -11.49
N VAL A 425 -10.29 1.81 -12.03
CA VAL A 425 -10.79 3.02 -11.35
C VAL A 425 -11.98 2.65 -10.49
N ASP A 426 -12.05 3.17 -9.26
CA ASP A 426 -13.22 2.98 -8.40
C ASP A 426 -14.48 3.52 -9.10
N LEU A 427 -15.53 2.70 -9.16
CA LEU A 427 -16.83 3.00 -9.76
C LEU A 427 -17.46 4.29 -9.21
N THR A 428 -17.16 4.67 -7.96
CA THR A 428 -17.65 5.91 -7.37
C THR A 428 -16.98 7.15 -7.95
N HIS A 429 -15.79 7.01 -8.53
CA HIS A 429 -14.99 8.10 -9.07
C HIS A 429 -14.91 8.11 -10.61
N SER A 430 -15.42 7.09 -11.30
CA SER A 430 -15.40 7.00 -12.77
C SER A 430 -16.00 8.24 -13.45
N ASP A 431 -17.22 8.64 -13.05
CA ASP A 431 -17.92 9.79 -13.63
C ASP A 431 -17.19 11.11 -13.33
N VAL A 432 -16.63 11.22 -12.11
CA VAL A 432 -15.86 12.38 -11.68
C VAL A 432 -14.57 12.50 -12.48
N LEU A 433 -13.86 11.39 -12.68
CA LEU A 433 -12.63 11.34 -13.47
C LEU A 433 -12.89 11.69 -14.94
N TYR A 434 -13.92 11.09 -15.55
CA TYR A 434 -14.31 11.41 -16.93
C TYR A 434 -14.59 12.90 -17.10
N ARG A 435 -15.35 13.49 -16.17
CA ARG A 435 -15.67 14.92 -16.16
C ARG A 435 -14.44 15.79 -15.96
N ASP A 436 -13.56 15.43 -15.02
CA ASP A 436 -12.32 16.17 -14.75
C ASP A 436 -11.39 16.16 -15.98
N LEU A 437 -11.25 15.02 -16.66
CA LEU A 437 -10.49 14.88 -17.91
C LEU A 437 -11.13 15.68 -19.05
N SER A 438 -12.45 15.61 -19.20
CA SER A 438 -13.21 16.37 -20.21
C SER A 438 -13.02 17.87 -20.05
N ARG A 439 -13.14 18.39 -18.83
CA ARG A 439 -12.81 19.79 -18.52
C ARG A 439 -11.35 20.11 -18.78
N GLY A 440 -10.46 19.15 -18.53
CA GLY A 440 -9.05 19.24 -18.89
C GLY A 440 -8.84 19.49 -20.39
N LEU A 441 -9.63 18.87 -21.28
CA LEU A 441 -9.55 19.11 -22.73
C LEU A 441 -9.95 20.55 -23.12
N GLU A 442 -10.90 21.16 -22.41
CA GLU A 442 -11.33 22.54 -22.64
C GLU A 442 -10.26 23.59 -22.25
N GLY A 443 -9.37 23.25 -21.32
CA GLY A 443 -8.41 24.19 -20.73
C GLY A 443 -7.21 23.54 -20.05
N LEU A 444 -6.40 22.81 -20.80
CA LEU A 444 -5.19 22.16 -20.28
C LEU A 444 -4.01 23.14 -20.17
N LEU A 445 -3.40 23.21 -19.00
CA LEU A 445 -2.18 24.00 -18.81
C LEU A 445 -0.97 23.16 -19.28
N LEU A 446 -0.39 23.51 -20.43
CA LEU A 446 0.74 22.75 -21.01
C LEU A 446 2.13 23.32 -20.66
N ASN A 447 2.23 24.59 -20.25
CA ASN A 447 3.49 25.20 -19.82
C ASN A 447 3.91 24.79 -18.40
N SER A 448 3.04 24.11 -17.66
CA SER A 448 3.29 23.57 -16.32
C SER A 448 2.54 22.26 -16.16
N CYS A 449 3.16 21.26 -15.53
CA CYS A 449 2.51 19.97 -15.30
C CYS A 449 1.56 19.96 -14.09
N LEU A 450 1.32 21.10 -13.41
CA LEU A 450 0.49 21.14 -12.20
C LEU A 450 -0.94 20.64 -12.45
N HIS A 451 -1.56 20.98 -13.59
CA HIS A 451 -2.91 20.49 -13.91
C HIS A 451 -2.92 18.97 -14.10
N LEU A 452 -1.95 18.42 -14.84
CA LEU A 452 -1.83 16.97 -15.01
C LEU A 452 -1.61 16.27 -13.67
N VAL A 453 -0.76 16.83 -12.79
CA VAL A 453 -0.53 16.31 -11.44
C VAL A 453 -1.82 16.33 -10.62
N TYR A 454 -2.64 17.37 -10.72
CA TYR A 454 -3.94 17.42 -10.06
C TYR A 454 -4.88 16.30 -10.53
N LEU A 455 -4.98 16.08 -11.85
CA LEU A 455 -5.83 15.03 -12.44
C LEU A 455 -5.43 13.62 -11.98
N VAL A 456 -4.13 13.38 -11.73
CA VAL A 456 -3.62 12.09 -11.24
C VAL A 456 -3.32 12.06 -9.74
N THR A 457 -3.79 13.07 -8.99
CA THR A 457 -3.74 13.02 -7.53
C THR A 457 -4.85 12.09 -7.03
N PRO A 458 -4.54 10.99 -6.31
CA PRO A 458 -5.52 9.97 -5.91
C PRO A 458 -6.62 10.48 -4.99
N TYR A 459 -7.85 9.98 -5.20
CA TYR A 459 -9.04 10.39 -4.43
C TYR A 459 -9.03 9.85 -2.98
N ASP A 460 -8.53 8.64 -2.77
CA ASP A 460 -8.48 7.94 -1.48
C ASP A 460 -7.55 8.60 -0.44
N MET A 461 -6.53 9.33 -0.91
CA MET A 461 -5.58 10.04 -0.04
C MET A 461 -6.10 11.38 0.48
N ILE A 462 -7.18 11.92 -0.09
CA ILE A 462 -7.72 13.25 0.25
C ILE A 462 -8.15 13.32 1.72
N SER A 463 -8.73 12.24 2.26
CA SER A 463 -9.21 12.16 3.64
C SER A 463 -8.07 12.13 4.67
N GLN A 464 -6.90 11.65 4.27
CA GLN A 464 -5.74 11.44 5.13
C GLN A 464 -4.95 12.73 5.39
N CYS A 465 -5.20 13.79 4.59
CA CYS A 465 -4.47 15.04 4.66
C CYS A 465 -5.31 16.18 5.25
N LYS A 466 -4.77 16.81 6.29
CA LYS A 466 -5.28 18.07 6.83
C LYS A 466 -4.24 19.15 6.55
N PRO A 467 -4.46 20.02 5.55
CA PRO A 467 -3.48 21.03 5.19
C PRO A 467 -3.31 22.04 6.33
N ASP A 468 -2.06 22.39 6.63
CA ASP A 468 -1.78 23.63 7.37
C ASP A 468 -2.04 24.80 6.41
N TRP A 469 -3.05 25.61 6.73
CA TRP A 469 -3.49 26.68 5.84
C TRP A 469 -2.45 27.77 5.61
N ARG A 470 -1.54 28.01 6.57
CA ARG A 470 -0.45 28.98 6.39
C ARG A 470 0.59 28.46 5.42
N ILE A 471 0.95 27.18 5.55
CA ILE A 471 1.85 26.50 4.61
C ILE A 471 1.21 26.47 3.22
N TYR A 472 -0.06 26.06 3.13
CA TYR A 472 -0.78 26.00 1.87
C TYR A 472 -0.77 27.38 1.17
N PHE A 473 -1.18 28.43 1.86
CA PHE A 473 -1.17 29.77 1.28
C PHE A 473 0.22 30.20 0.83
N ARG A 474 1.27 29.97 1.63
CA ARG A 474 2.66 30.27 1.24
C ARG A 474 3.07 29.53 -0.04
N GLN A 475 2.71 28.26 -0.19
CA GLN A 475 3.02 27.51 -1.41
C GLN A 475 2.19 28.00 -2.60
N PHE A 476 0.95 28.39 -2.36
CA PHE A 476 0.05 28.94 -3.38
C PHE A 476 0.58 30.26 -3.96
N THR A 477 1.15 31.14 -3.13
CA THR A 477 1.72 32.42 -3.61
C THR A 477 2.99 32.25 -4.44
N LEU A 478 3.61 31.06 -4.44
CA LEU A 478 4.75 30.74 -5.30
C LEU A 478 4.33 30.26 -6.70
N LEU A 479 3.03 30.03 -6.93
CA LEU A 479 2.51 29.68 -8.23
C LEU A 479 2.57 30.87 -9.19
N SER A 480 2.85 30.59 -10.46
CA SER A 480 2.72 31.57 -11.54
C SER A 480 1.26 31.99 -11.74
N ALA A 481 1.05 33.13 -12.39
CA ALA A 481 -0.30 33.61 -12.71
C ALA A 481 -1.13 32.59 -13.53
N ALA A 482 -0.48 31.80 -14.40
CA ALA A 482 -1.15 30.75 -15.17
C ALA A 482 -1.57 29.56 -14.29
N GLU A 483 -0.71 29.15 -13.36
CA GLU A 483 -1.01 28.08 -12.39
C GLU A 483 -2.11 28.49 -11.40
N GLN A 484 -2.12 29.75 -10.95
CA GLN A 484 -3.20 30.28 -10.09
C GLN A 484 -4.54 30.34 -10.82
N LYS A 485 -4.54 30.76 -12.10
CA LYS A 485 -5.75 30.71 -12.95
C LYS A 485 -6.27 29.28 -13.12
N MET A 486 -5.38 28.32 -13.37
CA MET A 486 -5.73 26.91 -13.45
C MET A 486 -6.32 26.40 -12.12
N SER A 487 -5.70 26.75 -11.00
CA SER A 487 -6.22 26.41 -9.67
C SER A 487 -7.63 26.95 -9.45
N ALA A 488 -7.90 28.20 -9.87
CA ALA A 488 -9.24 28.77 -9.81
C ALA A 488 -10.24 28.03 -10.73
N ALA A 489 -9.81 27.61 -11.93
CA ALA A 489 -10.63 26.85 -12.88
C ALA A 489 -11.04 25.47 -12.35
N VAL A 490 -10.18 24.81 -11.56
CA VAL A 490 -10.52 23.55 -10.87
C VAL A 490 -11.28 23.78 -9.55
N GLY A 491 -11.68 25.01 -9.25
CA GLY A 491 -12.53 25.35 -8.10
C GLY A 491 -11.78 25.79 -6.84
N VAL A 492 -10.47 26.05 -6.92
CA VAL A 492 -9.63 26.45 -5.77
C VAL A 492 -9.03 27.83 -6.01
N PRO A 493 -9.79 28.92 -5.74
CA PRO A 493 -9.29 30.28 -5.90
C PRO A 493 -8.38 30.71 -4.75
N GLU A 494 -7.39 31.57 -5.06
CA GLU A 494 -6.44 32.11 -4.07
C GLU A 494 -7.14 32.76 -2.88
N SER A 495 -8.20 33.54 -3.15
CA SER A 495 -8.97 34.25 -2.13
C SER A 495 -9.55 33.33 -1.05
N PHE A 496 -9.89 32.09 -1.41
CA PHE A 496 -10.35 31.08 -0.45
C PHE A 496 -9.21 30.60 0.44
N VAL A 497 -8.06 30.24 -0.15
CA VAL A 497 -6.88 29.75 0.58
C VAL A 497 -6.33 30.84 1.52
N ALA A 498 -6.24 32.08 1.04
CA ALA A 498 -5.81 33.24 1.82
C ALA A 498 -6.70 33.45 3.06
N ARG A 499 -8.02 33.39 2.88
CA ARG A 499 -9.00 33.55 3.97
C ARG A 499 -8.87 32.46 5.04
N LYS A 500 -8.68 31.21 4.63
CA LYS A 500 -8.46 30.09 5.56
C LYS A 500 -7.15 30.25 6.32
N ALA A 501 -6.09 30.72 5.67
CA ALA A 501 -4.80 31.01 6.30
C ALA A 501 -4.90 32.13 7.35
N ALA A 502 -5.76 33.11 7.12
CA ALA A 502 -6.09 34.18 8.06
C ALA A 502 -6.97 33.74 9.25
N GLY A 503 -7.34 32.46 9.35
CA GLY A 503 -8.12 31.91 10.47
C GLY A 503 -9.63 32.17 10.40
N GLN A 504 -10.15 32.65 9.26
CA GLN A 504 -11.59 32.86 9.10
C GLN A 504 -12.29 31.53 8.77
N THR A 505 -12.88 30.90 9.79
CA THR A 505 -13.67 29.67 9.64
C THR A 505 -15.11 29.97 9.24
N GLY A 506 -15.49 29.61 8.00
CA GLY A 506 -16.84 29.77 7.45
C GLY A 506 -17.88 28.75 7.94
N GLU A 507 -17.86 28.32 9.20
CA GLU A 507 -18.93 27.47 9.76
C GLU A 507 -19.86 28.29 10.65
N LYS A 508 -21.07 28.57 10.13
CA LYS A 508 -22.20 28.94 10.99
C LYS A 508 -22.58 27.72 11.84
N ARG A 509 -22.33 27.76 13.14
CA ARG A 509 -23.11 26.98 14.12
C ARG A 509 -24.60 27.28 13.85
N LYS A 510 -25.37 26.29 13.40
CA LYS A 510 -26.84 26.36 13.41
C LYS A 510 -27.27 26.54 14.87
N LYS A 511 -27.45 27.78 15.32
CA LYS A 511 -28.22 28.07 16.54
C LYS A 511 -29.68 27.85 16.19
N THR A 512 -30.29 26.85 16.81
CA THR A 512 -31.72 26.64 16.87
C THR A 512 -32.41 27.95 17.23
N GLN A 513 -33.22 28.46 16.32
CA GLN A 513 -33.89 29.74 16.42
C GLN A 513 -35.04 29.61 17.43
N ARG A 514 -34.86 30.15 18.64
CA ARG A 514 -35.98 30.57 19.49
C ARG A 514 -36.30 32.02 19.13
N GLN A 515 -37.56 32.27 18.82
CA GLN A 515 -38.13 33.59 18.51
C GLN A 515 -37.84 34.61 19.60
N ASN A 516 -37.38 35.78 19.19
CA ASN A 516 -37.86 37.13 19.53
C ASN A 516 -36.69 38.13 19.58
N GLY A 517 -36.87 39.29 18.95
CA GLY A 517 -36.03 40.45 19.18
C GLY A 517 -35.42 41.05 17.91
N MET A 518 -36.10 42.07 17.41
CA MET A 518 -35.71 43.00 16.37
C MET A 518 -34.37 43.69 16.66
N PHE A 519 -33.37 43.56 15.79
CA PHE A 519 -32.28 44.53 15.63
C PHE A 519 -31.79 44.54 14.19
N GLN A 520 -31.95 45.69 13.53
CA GLN A 520 -31.28 46.04 12.29
C GLN A 520 -29.80 46.31 12.58
N SER A 521 -28.89 45.59 11.91
CA SER A 521 -27.65 46.19 11.41
C SER A 521 -27.31 45.57 10.07
N GLY A 522 -27.62 46.31 9.01
CA GLY A 522 -27.08 46.09 7.68
C GLY A 522 -25.76 46.82 7.55
N SER A 523 -24.70 46.11 7.14
CA SER A 523 -23.65 46.58 6.19
C SER A 523 -22.46 45.59 6.06
N LEU A 524 -22.44 44.45 6.75
CA LEU A 524 -21.37 43.43 6.60
C LEU A 524 -21.86 42.09 6.01
N MET A 525 -23.10 42.03 5.54
CA MET A 525 -23.79 40.79 5.19
C MET A 525 -23.84 40.47 3.68
N LYS A 526 -23.10 41.20 2.83
CA LYS A 526 -23.08 40.99 1.36
C LYS A 526 -21.85 40.26 0.80
N SER A 527 -20.79 40.04 1.59
CA SER A 527 -19.57 39.33 1.10
C SER A 527 -19.54 37.82 1.42
N TRP A 528 -20.51 37.31 2.18
CA TRP A 528 -20.46 35.97 2.78
C TRP A 528 -21.18 34.89 1.94
N SER A 529 -21.97 35.29 0.94
CA SER A 529 -22.77 34.39 0.10
C SER A 529 -22.07 33.91 -1.18
N SER A 530 -20.95 34.51 -1.59
CA SER A 530 -20.30 34.23 -2.88
C SER A 530 -19.39 33.00 -2.92
N PHE A 531 -19.12 32.35 -1.78
CA PHE A 531 -18.21 31.19 -1.70
C PHE A 531 -18.80 29.99 -0.96
N GLN A 532 -20.12 29.92 -0.83
CA GLN A 532 -20.86 28.84 -0.16
C GLN A 532 -20.88 27.51 -0.95
N GLY A 533 -20.00 27.35 -1.95
CA GLY A 533 -19.95 26.20 -2.87
C GLY A 533 -18.54 25.79 -3.31
N VAL A 534 -17.49 26.16 -2.56
CA VAL A 534 -16.14 25.63 -2.81
C VAL A 534 -16.06 24.18 -2.30
N ASP A 535 -15.77 23.25 -3.19
CA ASP A 535 -15.61 21.85 -2.86
C ASP A 535 -14.33 21.62 -2.04
N MET A 536 -14.50 21.16 -0.80
CA MET A 536 -13.38 20.89 0.11
C MET A 536 -12.52 19.71 -0.34
N GLU A 537 -13.06 18.78 -1.12
CA GLU A 537 -12.28 17.68 -1.69
C GLU A 537 -11.31 18.21 -2.76
N ALA A 538 -11.80 19.04 -3.69
CA ALA A 538 -10.95 19.73 -4.66
C ALA A 538 -9.84 20.56 -3.99
N VAL A 539 -10.15 21.29 -2.90
CA VAL A 539 -9.16 22.07 -2.15
C VAL A 539 -8.06 21.20 -1.53
N ARG A 540 -8.44 20.07 -0.91
CA ARG A 540 -7.47 19.13 -0.31
C ARG A 540 -6.68 18.38 -1.37
N ARG A 541 -7.31 18.01 -2.48
CA ARG A 541 -6.65 17.39 -3.64
C ARG A 541 -5.62 18.32 -4.26
N MET A 542 -5.94 19.61 -4.41
CA MET A 542 -4.98 20.61 -4.87
C MET A 542 -3.79 20.76 -3.92
N TYR A 543 -3.98 20.70 -2.60
CA TYR A 543 -2.86 20.71 -1.65
C TYR A 543 -1.90 19.54 -1.88
N LEU A 544 -2.45 18.32 -2.03
CA LEU A 544 -1.65 17.13 -2.35
C LEU A 544 -0.95 17.25 -3.71
N ALA A 545 -1.63 17.82 -4.71
CA ALA A 545 -1.04 18.12 -6.01
C ALA A 545 0.13 19.09 -5.90
N LEU A 546 0.08 20.09 -5.02
CA LEU A 546 1.22 21.00 -4.76
C LEU A 546 2.40 20.31 -4.09
N VAL A 547 2.16 19.33 -3.20
CA VAL A 547 3.22 18.50 -2.61
C VAL A 547 3.94 17.72 -3.71
N LEU A 548 3.18 17.02 -4.57
CA LEU A 548 3.71 16.26 -5.70
C LEU A 548 4.42 17.15 -6.72
N PHE A 549 3.86 18.31 -7.01
CA PHE A 549 4.43 19.26 -7.95
C PHE A 549 5.77 19.83 -7.47
N SER A 550 5.86 20.15 -6.17
CA SER A 550 7.12 20.56 -5.53
C SER A 550 8.16 19.44 -5.58
N LEU A 551 7.72 18.20 -5.33
CA LEU A 551 8.59 17.03 -5.39
C LEU A 551 9.13 16.76 -6.79
N LEU A 552 8.29 16.90 -7.83
CA LEU A 552 8.72 16.76 -9.23
C LEU A 552 9.67 17.88 -9.69
N LYS A 553 9.67 19.05 -9.04
CA LYS A 553 10.61 20.14 -9.31
C LYS A 553 11.96 19.96 -8.61
N GLU A 554 11.94 19.55 -7.35
CA GLU A 554 13.15 19.52 -6.52
C GLU A 554 13.82 18.15 -6.44
N THR A 555 13.07 17.07 -6.68
CA THR A 555 13.51 15.67 -6.55
C THR A 555 14.04 15.28 -5.16
N ASN A 556 13.96 16.18 -4.16
CA ASN A 556 14.41 15.95 -2.80
C ASN A 556 13.23 15.78 -1.84
N LEU A 557 12.94 14.52 -1.53
CA LEU A 557 11.84 14.14 -0.65
C LEU A 557 11.96 14.76 0.76
N TRP A 558 13.16 14.90 1.31
CA TRP A 558 13.39 15.49 2.63
C TRP A 558 13.02 16.97 2.66
N SER A 559 13.45 17.73 1.65
CA SER A 559 13.18 19.17 1.59
C SER A 559 11.68 19.44 1.45
N VAL A 560 10.99 18.66 0.63
CA VAL A 560 9.53 18.78 0.44
C VAL A 560 8.77 18.35 1.70
N ALA A 561 9.16 17.25 2.34
CA ALA A 561 8.55 16.81 3.59
C ALA A 561 8.65 17.88 4.69
N ASP A 562 9.82 18.48 4.86
CA ASP A 562 10.02 19.58 5.81
C ASP A 562 9.21 20.83 5.44
N ARG A 563 9.23 21.23 4.16
CA ARG A 563 8.49 22.41 3.68
C ARG A 563 6.99 22.32 3.95
N PHE A 564 6.41 21.13 3.74
CA PHE A 564 4.99 20.89 3.95
C PHE A 564 4.65 20.40 5.36
N GLN A 565 5.65 20.23 6.24
CA GLN A 565 5.52 19.66 7.58
C GLN A 565 4.80 18.31 7.59
N LEU A 566 5.13 17.47 6.60
CA LEU A 566 4.62 16.11 6.43
C LEU A 566 5.72 15.10 6.77
N SER A 567 5.33 13.90 7.20
CA SER A 567 6.31 12.82 7.35
C SER A 567 6.85 12.39 5.98
N ARG A 568 8.14 12.06 5.92
CA ARG A 568 8.82 11.60 4.69
C ARG A 568 8.14 10.39 4.06
N GLY A 569 7.79 9.40 4.88
CA GLY A 569 7.07 8.23 4.42
C GLY A 569 5.71 8.57 3.80
N PHE A 570 4.98 9.57 4.33
CA PHE A 570 3.73 10.03 3.72
C PHE A 570 3.95 10.64 2.33
N VAL A 571 4.99 11.47 2.15
CA VAL A 571 5.33 12.05 0.84
C VAL A 571 5.71 10.93 -0.15
N GLN A 572 6.46 9.92 0.29
CA GLN A 572 6.81 8.76 -0.55
C GLN A 572 5.57 7.92 -0.92
N THR A 573 4.66 7.70 0.03
CA THR A 573 3.38 7.02 -0.22
C THR A 573 2.55 7.82 -1.21
N LEU A 574 2.43 9.13 -1.04
CA LEU A 574 1.71 10.00 -1.97
C LEU A 574 2.29 9.89 -3.39
N LEU A 575 3.62 9.93 -3.54
CA LEU A 575 4.28 9.74 -4.82
C LEU A 575 3.95 8.37 -5.44
N SER A 576 4.09 7.30 -4.66
CA SER A 576 3.87 5.92 -5.13
C SER A 576 2.41 5.68 -5.52
N SER A 577 1.45 6.13 -4.70
CA SER A 577 0.02 6.04 -4.98
C SER A 577 -0.38 6.90 -6.18
N SER A 578 0.19 8.09 -6.33
CA SER A 578 -0.07 8.95 -7.50
C SER A 578 0.51 8.37 -8.76
N SER A 579 1.68 7.71 -8.69
CA SER A 579 2.23 6.98 -9.83
C SER A 579 1.33 5.82 -10.25
N ALA A 580 0.83 5.02 -9.30
CA ALA A 580 -0.09 3.92 -9.58
C ALA A 580 -1.41 4.43 -10.16
N PHE A 581 -2.00 5.47 -9.56
CA PHE A 581 -3.23 6.07 -10.05
C PHE A 581 -3.03 6.75 -11.42
N CYS A 582 -1.87 7.35 -11.69
CA CYS A 582 -1.54 7.87 -13.02
C CYS A 582 -1.54 6.76 -14.09
N SER A 583 -1.05 5.55 -13.76
CA SER A 583 -1.18 4.39 -14.65
C SER A 583 -2.63 3.96 -14.84
N CYS A 584 -3.45 3.96 -13.79
CA CYS A 584 -4.88 3.71 -13.87
C CYS A 584 -5.59 4.70 -14.81
N VAL A 585 -5.31 5.99 -14.66
CA VAL A 585 -5.87 7.05 -15.51
C VAL A 585 -5.36 6.92 -16.95
N LEU A 586 -4.09 6.57 -17.17
CA LEU A 586 -3.55 6.30 -18.51
C LEU A 586 -4.36 5.18 -19.20
N HIS A 587 -4.53 4.03 -18.56
CA HIS A 587 -5.33 2.92 -19.10
C HIS A 587 -6.80 3.28 -19.30
N PHE A 588 -7.37 4.10 -18.41
CA PHE A 588 -8.71 4.64 -18.60
C PHE A 588 -8.81 5.49 -19.87
N THR A 589 -7.84 6.37 -20.12
CA THR A 589 -7.80 7.21 -21.33
C THR A 589 -7.50 6.42 -22.59
N GLU A 590 -6.83 5.26 -22.51
CA GLU A 590 -6.52 4.41 -23.67
C GLU A 590 -7.79 3.88 -24.35
N GLU A 591 -8.83 3.58 -23.58
CA GLU A 591 -10.11 3.05 -24.07
C GLU A 591 -11.09 4.13 -24.60
N LEU A 592 -10.77 5.41 -24.41
CA LEU A 592 -11.60 6.55 -24.82
C LEU A 592 -10.82 7.43 -25.82
N GLU A 593 -11.25 7.42 -27.08
CA GLU A 593 -10.53 8.05 -28.20
C GLU A 593 -10.41 9.57 -28.03
N GLU A 594 -11.41 10.22 -27.45
CA GLU A 594 -11.46 11.65 -27.16
C GLU A 594 -10.33 12.10 -26.21
N PHE A 595 -9.80 11.20 -25.39
CA PHE A 595 -8.71 11.48 -24.46
C PHE A 595 -7.32 11.19 -25.03
N TRP A 596 -7.16 11.10 -26.35
CA TRP A 596 -5.87 10.89 -27.02
C TRP A 596 -4.73 11.83 -26.55
N PRO A 597 -4.94 13.13 -26.20
CA PRO A 597 -3.84 13.98 -25.75
C PRO A 597 -3.26 13.50 -24.42
N PHE A 598 -4.11 12.97 -23.55
CA PHE A 598 -3.69 12.47 -22.24
C PHE A 598 -2.86 11.20 -22.36
N LYS A 599 -3.06 10.34 -23.36
CA LYS A 599 -2.27 9.11 -23.55
C LYS A 599 -0.77 9.41 -23.57
N ALA A 600 -0.34 10.37 -24.39
CA ALA A 600 1.06 10.78 -24.50
C ALA A 600 1.56 11.51 -23.22
N LEU A 601 0.77 12.45 -22.71
CA LEU A 601 1.15 13.27 -21.55
C LEU A 601 1.25 12.45 -20.26
N LEU A 602 0.31 11.53 -20.03
CA LEU A 602 0.27 10.67 -18.86
C LEU A 602 1.31 9.57 -18.91
N THR A 603 1.71 9.10 -20.09
CA THR A 603 2.83 8.16 -20.22
C THR A 603 4.12 8.77 -19.67
N GLU A 604 4.45 10.00 -20.10
CA GLU A 604 5.64 10.70 -19.59
C GLU A 604 5.48 11.08 -18.11
N LEU A 605 4.30 11.52 -17.68
CA LEU A 605 4.05 11.83 -16.26
C LEU A 605 4.18 10.59 -15.36
N THR A 606 3.67 9.44 -15.79
CA THR A 606 3.79 8.16 -15.07
C THR A 606 5.26 7.82 -14.84
N ARG A 607 6.10 7.98 -15.86
CA ARG A 607 7.55 7.77 -15.77
C ARG A 607 8.20 8.74 -14.77
N ARG A 608 7.84 10.03 -14.83
CA ARG A 608 8.35 11.06 -13.91
C ARG A 608 7.94 10.82 -12.46
N LEU A 609 6.71 10.38 -12.21
CA LEU A 609 6.21 10.04 -10.87
C LEU A 609 6.82 8.74 -10.34
N SER A 610 6.99 7.73 -11.20
CA SER A 610 7.55 6.42 -10.79
C SER A 610 8.95 6.54 -10.21
N TYR A 611 9.80 7.35 -10.85
CA TYR A 611 11.20 7.48 -10.47
C TYR A 611 11.45 8.69 -9.57
N CYS A 612 10.82 9.84 -9.88
CA CYS A 612 10.98 11.12 -9.19
C CYS A 612 12.44 11.50 -8.83
N VAL A 613 13.36 11.14 -9.72
CA VAL A 613 14.79 11.41 -9.60
C VAL A 613 15.30 12.08 -10.86
N LYS A 614 16.56 12.51 -10.83
CA LYS A 614 17.26 12.96 -12.04
C LYS A 614 17.23 11.85 -13.11
N ALA A 615 16.88 12.22 -14.33
CA ALA A 615 16.66 11.27 -15.43
C ALA A 615 17.86 10.35 -15.70
N GLU A 616 19.08 10.86 -15.49
CA GLU A 616 20.34 10.13 -15.66
C GLU A 616 20.52 8.93 -14.71
N LEU A 617 19.79 8.89 -13.58
CA LEU A 617 19.85 7.81 -12.60
C LEU A 617 18.87 6.67 -12.90
N ILE A 618 17.84 6.93 -13.71
CA ILE A 618 16.74 5.99 -13.98
C ILE A 618 17.26 4.64 -14.50
N PRO A 619 18.15 4.58 -15.51
CA PRO A 619 18.63 3.28 -16.03
C PRO A 619 19.34 2.42 -14.97
N LEU A 620 19.96 3.05 -13.97
CA LEU A 620 20.65 2.34 -12.90
C LEU A 620 19.65 1.83 -11.85
N MET A 621 18.60 2.60 -11.58
CA MET A 621 17.55 2.22 -10.62
C MET A 621 16.62 1.11 -11.14
N GLU A 622 16.64 0.81 -12.44
CA GLU A 622 16.00 -0.39 -12.99
C GLU A 622 16.67 -1.68 -12.46
N VAL A 623 17.95 -1.62 -12.08
CA VAL A 623 18.72 -2.78 -11.60
C VAL A 623 18.30 -3.16 -10.17
N VAL A 624 18.04 -4.45 -9.96
CA VAL A 624 17.61 -4.97 -8.66
C VAL A 624 18.68 -4.68 -7.60
N GLY A 625 18.25 -4.07 -6.49
CA GLY A 625 19.14 -3.70 -5.38
C GLY A 625 19.80 -2.34 -5.52
N VAL A 626 19.54 -1.58 -6.60
CA VAL A 626 20.07 -0.23 -6.81
C VAL A 626 18.98 0.81 -6.54
N MET A 627 19.00 1.39 -5.34
CA MET A 627 18.14 2.54 -4.98
C MET A 627 18.81 3.87 -5.36
N GLU A 628 18.11 5.00 -5.22
CA GLU A 628 18.60 6.33 -5.63
C GLU A 628 20.01 6.65 -5.12
N SER A 629 20.28 6.44 -3.82
CA SER A 629 21.60 6.71 -3.23
C SER A 629 22.70 5.87 -3.89
N ARG A 630 22.44 4.58 -4.11
CA ARG A 630 23.37 3.68 -4.79
C ARG A 630 23.55 4.06 -6.25
N ALA A 631 22.48 4.44 -6.94
CA ALA A 631 22.53 4.93 -8.32
C ALA A 631 23.43 6.17 -8.43
N LYS A 632 23.35 7.12 -7.48
CA LYS A 632 24.25 8.29 -7.42
C LYS A 632 25.70 7.87 -7.25
N GLN A 633 26.01 6.95 -6.33
CA GLN A 633 27.37 6.47 -6.12
C GLN A 633 27.94 5.80 -7.38
N LEU A 634 27.16 4.92 -8.01
CA LEU A 634 27.53 4.23 -9.24
C LEU A 634 27.76 5.22 -10.39
N TYR A 635 26.84 6.16 -10.58
CA TYR A 635 26.91 7.18 -11.62
C TYR A 635 28.15 8.08 -11.45
N ASN A 636 28.40 8.56 -10.22
CA ASN A 636 29.57 9.37 -9.89
C ASN A 636 30.89 8.61 -10.09
N SER A 637 30.86 7.29 -9.97
CA SER A 637 32.01 6.40 -10.21
C SER A 637 32.15 5.98 -11.68
N GLY A 638 31.34 6.53 -12.59
CA GLY A 638 31.42 6.29 -14.04
C GLY A 638 30.48 5.21 -14.59
N TYR A 639 29.75 4.49 -13.75
CA TYR A 639 28.77 3.48 -14.17
C TYR A 639 27.43 4.16 -14.50
N LYS A 640 27.32 4.75 -15.70
CA LYS A 640 26.18 5.57 -16.11
C LYS A 640 25.06 4.82 -16.82
N THR A 641 25.32 3.60 -17.30
CA THR A 641 24.37 2.83 -18.12
C THR A 641 24.23 1.39 -17.62
N LEU A 642 23.12 0.74 -18.00
CA LEU A 642 22.93 -0.71 -17.80
C LEU A 642 24.11 -1.52 -18.36
N THR A 643 24.62 -1.12 -19.53
CA THR A 643 25.76 -1.77 -20.19
C THR A 643 27.05 -1.63 -19.37
N HIS A 644 27.29 -0.48 -18.72
CA HIS A 644 28.45 -0.32 -17.83
C HIS A 644 28.36 -1.29 -16.65
N LEU A 645 27.18 -1.43 -16.03
CA LEU A 645 26.98 -2.34 -14.90
C LEU A 645 27.05 -3.81 -15.32
N ALA A 646 26.46 -4.17 -16.46
CA ALA A 646 26.46 -5.55 -16.96
C ALA A 646 27.89 -6.04 -17.26
N ASN A 647 28.79 -5.15 -17.67
CA ASN A 647 30.19 -5.48 -17.97
C ASN A 647 31.17 -5.18 -16.82
N ALA A 648 30.68 -4.71 -15.67
CA ALA A 648 31.53 -4.40 -14.53
C ALA A 648 32.06 -5.66 -13.84
N ASP A 649 33.28 -5.59 -13.29
CA ASP A 649 33.80 -6.60 -12.37
C ASP A 649 33.23 -6.35 -10.95
N PRO A 650 32.50 -7.30 -10.36
CA PRO A 650 32.00 -7.20 -8.99
C PRO A 650 33.09 -6.88 -7.94
N ALA A 651 34.32 -7.36 -8.15
CA ALA A 651 35.43 -7.09 -7.23
C ALA A 651 35.84 -5.61 -7.27
N VAL A 652 35.87 -4.99 -8.45
CA VAL A 652 36.16 -3.56 -8.61
C VAL A 652 35.05 -2.73 -8.01
N LEU A 653 33.78 -3.04 -8.31
CA LEU A 653 32.62 -2.36 -7.73
C LEU A 653 32.66 -2.36 -6.20
N SER A 654 32.99 -3.49 -5.58
CA SER A 654 33.07 -3.59 -4.11
C SER A 654 34.18 -2.76 -3.47
N ARG A 655 35.21 -2.37 -4.26
CA ARG A 655 36.32 -1.54 -3.79
C ARG A 655 36.08 -0.06 -4.05
N THR A 656 35.43 0.29 -5.16
CA THR A 656 35.20 1.67 -5.58
C THR A 656 33.96 2.29 -4.95
N ILE A 657 32.92 1.49 -4.75
CA ILE A 657 31.66 1.95 -4.19
C ILE A 657 31.66 1.73 -2.68
N GLU A 658 31.51 2.81 -1.91
CA GLU A 658 31.43 2.74 -0.45
C GLU A 658 30.28 1.82 0.01
N ASN A 659 30.54 1.01 1.05
CA ASN A 659 29.57 0.10 1.65
C ASN A 659 28.89 -0.84 0.63
N LEU A 660 29.60 -1.27 -0.42
CA LEU A 660 29.10 -2.27 -1.37
C LEU A 660 29.84 -3.59 -1.18
N TYR A 661 29.17 -4.57 -0.56
CA TYR A 661 29.77 -5.90 -0.36
C TYR A 661 29.82 -6.68 -1.68
N ARG A 662 30.84 -7.54 -1.83
CA ARG A 662 31.05 -8.34 -3.05
C ARG A 662 29.81 -9.12 -3.49
N LYS A 663 29.04 -9.68 -2.55
CA LYS A 663 27.78 -10.39 -2.85
C LYS A 663 26.75 -9.48 -3.51
N GLN A 664 26.57 -8.27 -2.97
CA GLN A 664 25.65 -7.27 -3.54
C GLN A 664 26.14 -6.79 -4.90
N ALA A 665 27.46 -6.53 -5.04
CA ALA A 665 28.04 -6.17 -6.33
C ALA A 665 27.79 -7.25 -7.39
N SER A 666 27.99 -8.52 -7.06
CA SER A 666 27.69 -9.64 -7.97
C SER A 666 26.22 -9.70 -8.35
N GLN A 667 25.32 -9.44 -7.41
CA GLN A 667 23.88 -9.41 -7.67
C GLN A 667 23.47 -8.26 -8.60
N ILE A 668 24.05 -7.05 -8.40
CA ILE A 668 23.82 -5.89 -9.26
C ILE A 668 24.27 -6.21 -10.69
N VAL A 669 25.48 -6.75 -10.86
CA VAL A 669 26.00 -7.12 -12.19
C VAL A 669 25.14 -8.19 -12.85
N ALA A 670 24.74 -9.23 -12.10
CA ALA A 670 23.88 -10.29 -12.61
C ALA A 670 22.50 -9.76 -13.03
N SER A 671 21.91 -8.87 -12.23
CA SER A 671 20.63 -8.23 -12.54
C SER A 671 20.73 -7.33 -13.77
N ALA A 672 21.80 -6.55 -13.89
CA ALA A 672 22.03 -5.71 -15.07
C ALA A 672 22.18 -6.55 -16.35
N LYS A 673 22.92 -7.68 -16.29
CA LYS A 673 23.01 -8.64 -17.40
C LYS A 673 21.65 -9.24 -17.76
N MET A 674 20.85 -9.59 -16.75
CA MET A 674 19.51 -10.15 -16.97
C MET A 674 18.60 -9.15 -17.69
N LEU A 675 18.54 -7.90 -17.23
CA LEU A 675 17.75 -6.83 -17.86
C LEU A 675 18.21 -6.53 -19.30
N LEU A 676 19.52 -6.58 -19.55
CA LEU A 676 20.06 -6.38 -20.89
C LEU A 676 19.67 -7.53 -21.83
N ASN A 677 19.74 -8.77 -21.34
CA ASN A 677 19.27 -9.94 -22.08
C ASN A 677 17.75 -9.92 -22.32
N GLU A 678 16.97 -9.40 -21.36
CA GLU A 678 15.53 -9.19 -21.52
C GLU A 678 15.21 -8.18 -22.61
N LYS A 679 15.88 -7.02 -22.61
CA LYS A 679 15.73 -6.01 -23.65
C LYS A 679 16.12 -6.58 -25.01
N ALA A 680 17.22 -7.34 -25.08
CA ALA A 680 17.63 -8.02 -26.32
C ALA A 680 16.60 -9.05 -26.80
N ALA A 681 16.04 -9.87 -25.90
CA ALA A 681 15.02 -10.85 -26.25
C ALA A 681 13.71 -10.19 -26.71
N ALA A 682 13.29 -9.08 -26.08
CA ALA A 682 12.11 -8.34 -26.49
C ALA A 682 12.29 -7.71 -27.88
N LEU A 683 13.46 -7.15 -28.17
CA LEU A 683 13.79 -6.64 -29.50
C LEU A 683 13.82 -7.76 -30.55
N GLN A 684 14.34 -8.95 -30.20
CA GLN A 684 14.32 -10.09 -31.10
C GLN A 684 12.89 -10.58 -31.38
N GLU A 685 12.01 -10.57 -30.37
CA GLU A 685 10.58 -10.89 -30.55
C GLU A 685 9.88 -9.86 -31.45
N GLU A 686 10.16 -8.57 -31.28
CA GLU A 686 9.65 -7.52 -32.16
C GLU A 686 10.13 -7.70 -33.61
N VAL A 687 11.40 -8.07 -33.80
CA VAL A 687 11.93 -8.45 -35.12
C VAL A 687 11.18 -9.66 -35.68
N ASP A 688 10.98 -10.70 -34.88
CA ASP A 688 10.28 -11.91 -35.31
C ASP A 688 8.80 -11.61 -35.67
N GLU A 689 8.11 -10.76 -34.90
CA GLU A 689 6.74 -10.31 -35.20
C GLU A 689 6.67 -9.53 -36.52
N LEU A 690 7.63 -8.63 -36.77
CA LEU A 690 7.73 -7.92 -38.05
C LEU A 690 8.03 -8.86 -39.22
N LEU A 691 8.70 -10.00 -38.97
CA LEU A 691 8.99 -11.03 -39.96
C LEU A 691 7.84 -12.04 -40.13
N THR A 692 6.89 -12.12 -39.19
CA THR A 692 5.72 -12.98 -39.36
C THR A 692 4.76 -12.44 -40.41
N VAL A 693 4.34 -13.31 -41.31
CA VAL A 693 3.38 -13.00 -42.37
C VAL A 693 2.03 -12.61 -41.73
N PRO A 694 1.49 -11.41 -41.97
CA PRO A 694 0.20 -11.00 -41.42
C PRO A 694 -0.93 -11.96 -41.80
N SER A 695 -1.77 -12.33 -40.84
CA SER A 695 -2.88 -13.26 -41.06
C SER A 695 -4.01 -12.70 -41.93
N ASP A 696 -4.02 -11.39 -42.11
CA ASP A 696 -4.96 -10.58 -42.89
C ASP A 696 -4.43 -10.25 -44.30
N LEU A 697 -3.32 -10.87 -44.72
CA LEU A 697 -2.86 -10.79 -46.10
C LEU A 697 -3.98 -11.29 -47.05
N PRO A 698 -4.41 -10.48 -48.03
CA PRO A 698 -5.41 -10.90 -48.99
C PRO A 698 -4.91 -12.13 -49.75
N THR A 699 -5.55 -13.28 -49.52
CA THR A 699 -5.28 -14.50 -50.28
C THR A 699 -5.73 -14.30 -51.72
N THR A 700 -4.85 -14.56 -52.69
CA THR A 700 -5.23 -14.61 -54.11
C THR A 700 -6.41 -15.55 -54.30
N PRO A 701 -7.50 -15.14 -54.97
CA PRO A 701 -8.61 -16.02 -55.27
C PRO A 701 -8.11 -17.19 -56.12
N ASN A 702 -8.27 -18.42 -55.60
CA ASN A 702 -7.92 -19.65 -56.30
C ASN A 702 -8.55 -19.65 -57.70
N THR A 703 -7.72 -19.43 -58.71
CA THR A 703 -8.10 -19.52 -60.13
C THR A 703 -8.01 -20.98 -60.57
N GLN A 704 -8.74 -21.88 -59.91
CA GLN A 704 -8.89 -23.27 -60.36
C GLN A 704 -10.27 -23.80 -59.97
N GLN A 705 -11.28 -23.42 -60.77
CA GLN A 705 -12.47 -24.22 -61.07
C GLN A 705 -13.24 -23.53 -62.21
N LEU A 706 -12.68 -23.62 -63.41
CA LEU A 706 -13.38 -23.38 -64.69
C LEU A 706 -12.67 -24.21 -65.76
N THR A 707 -12.89 -25.52 -65.73
CA THR A 707 -12.88 -26.43 -66.88
C THR A 707 -13.72 -27.65 -66.52
#